data_AF-A0A1Q7PAC7-F1
#
_entry.id   AF-A0A1Q7PAC7-F1
#
_cell.length_a   1.000
_cell.length_b   1.000
_cell.length_c   1.000
_cell.angle_alpha   90.00
_cell.angle_beta   90.00
_cell.angle_gamma   90.00
#
_symmetry.space_group_name_H-M   'P 1'
#
loop_
_entity.id
_entity.type
_entity.pdbx_description
1 polymer ?
#
loop_
_entity_poly.entity_id
_entity_poly.type
_entity_poly.pdbx_seq_one_letter_code
_entity_poly.pdbx_strand_id
1 'polypeptide(L)'
;MSPPALSEVHSSKLAAKTRTILAVIVLLGLTLAFYYGLWLPGLVLIKRDAYGFWLPLKQHMIERLAAGELPQWFPYEALGRPFIGTAATGIFHPFTVLYFLLPAPDAYRASTLLSCLLAALGAFTLGRTLNFSRTGAAVAGVAFALSGYVVSFTEHLIYLYSICVLPFFCAALEKALRGTRAWTVAPAVVWATVFLHGDGQTGYYFGFIALLWTVARAPGALREAGLRLLFIGSLAALLASVQLAPAAVVFLSSHRMQPELFQGEALYWSTHPLRLLTVLAAPVGENANPVEVGRLFFGTPQRGAVGGMLADSLYLGVPMMGLALLGGWHRRDLRVLALLGGFALLLALGQFGGLYEVFYNVVPLWSAFRYPEKWMGVVSFAAAILAGAGIDALRAGEGSPTPWLAMAILCASIWLGLRTEAASAWTAVHFGASESLADEMTGSAAFAFLYSAGASLGVWMLVLGARSGQLHEAVLLSALVAILTLDLGRANFSAYRTGPVEAAMFIPPLAQAIAAREGGLAPGRFRLIPIRESKHMVRKSLRLLLGQEAESVVRRQALDVEHNVQFHLETTHASLPGYNRALITMLPEKPSIEVAARFNVTYFTGPRSYLRDSHYTTAFVVGLSDYDLALYQNPAQAKPRAYLSLKPERVDSPVDPAALAMRSDFLSGEVDVIETSAVTLPGPARAGKAVIERYAPEEVRVRVETPQPAVLILLDAFDQGWTATLESGLVLPIMRANALVRAVVVPAGLHMVTFRYETPLLWAGAGASLTGCLICLAMIARARRERRHPSEKNA
;
A
#
# COMPACT_ATOMS: atom_id res chain seq x y z
N MET A 1 6.93 -61.58 4.01
CA MET A 1 7.31 -60.24 3.52
C MET A 1 8.32 -59.66 4.49
N SER A 2 9.60 -59.67 4.12
CA SER A 2 10.66 -59.07 4.93
C SER A 2 10.52 -57.54 4.92
N PRO A 3 10.70 -56.83 6.04
CA PRO A 3 10.69 -55.37 6.04
C PRO A 3 11.84 -54.84 5.16
N PRO A 4 11.64 -53.75 4.41
CA PRO A 4 12.69 -53.20 3.56
C PRO A 4 13.91 -52.81 4.40
N ALA A 5 15.10 -53.10 3.87
CA ALA A 5 16.36 -52.81 4.55
C ALA A 5 16.50 -51.30 4.83
N LEU A 6 17.04 -50.95 6.00
CA LEU A 6 17.23 -49.55 6.43
C LEU A 6 17.95 -48.66 5.40
N SER A 7 18.77 -49.25 4.53
CA SER A 7 19.48 -48.58 3.42
C SER A 7 18.54 -48.10 2.30
N GLU A 8 17.52 -48.87 1.93
CA GLU A 8 16.54 -48.50 0.87
C GLU A 8 15.57 -47.41 1.33
N VAL A 9 15.24 -47.41 2.63
CA VAL A 9 14.43 -46.33 3.23
C VAL A 9 15.22 -45.03 3.31
N HIS A 10 16.54 -45.10 3.52
CA HIS A 10 17.40 -43.91 3.55
C HIS A 10 17.61 -43.32 2.14
N SER A 11 17.84 -44.16 1.13
CA SER A 11 18.05 -43.73 -0.26
C SER A 11 16.79 -43.10 -0.88
N SER A 12 15.61 -43.67 -0.61
CA SER A 12 14.32 -43.14 -1.09
C SER A 12 13.97 -41.78 -0.47
N LYS A 13 14.23 -41.59 0.84
CA LYS A 13 14.07 -40.29 1.51
C LYS A 13 15.03 -39.23 0.97
N LEU A 14 16.29 -39.61 0.71
CA LEU A 14 17.28 -38.71 0.14
C LEU A 14 16.87 -38.26 -1.27
N ALA A 15 16.47 -39.19 -2.14
CA ALA A 15 15.97 -38.88 -3.48
C ALA A 15 14.73 -37.98 -3.45
N ALA A 16 13.79 -38.22 -2.52
CA ALA A 16 12.61 -37.39 -2.34
C ALA A 16 12.95 -35.96 -1.87
N LYS A 17 13.97 -35.80 -1.02
CA LYS A 17 14.47 -34.49 -0.58
C LYS A 17 15.13 -33.74 -1.73
N THR A 18 16.00 -34.39 -2.50
CA THR A 18 16.69 -33.81 -3.67
C THR A 18 15.69 -33.29 -4.70
N ARG A 19 14.64 -34.05 -5.03
CA ARG A 19 13.58 -33.61 -5.96
C ARG A 19 12.83 -32.37 -5.47
N THR A 20 12.60 -32.24 -4.16
CA THR A 20 11.95 -31.05 -3.59
C THR A 20 12.87 -29.84 -3.68
N ILE A 21 14.15 -29.99 -3.37
CA ILE A 21 15.15 -28.92 -3.48
C ILE A 21 15.22 -28.43 -4.94
N LEU A 22 15.30 -29.34 -5.90
CA LEU A 22 15.32 -28.98 -7.32
C LEU A 22 14.08 -28.19 -7.74
N ALA A 23 12.88 -28.63 -7.33
CA ALA A 23 11.64 -27.92 -7.64
C ALA A 23 11.63 -26.49 -7.07
N VAL A 24 12.16 -26.31 -5.85
CA VAL A 24 12.31 -24.99 -5.21
C VAL A 24 13.34 -24.14 -5.95
N ILE A 25 14.47 -24.70 -6.36
CA ILE A 25 15.50 -23.98 -7.13
C ILE A 25 14.92 -23.49 -8.47
N VAL A 26 14.21 -24.36 -9.20
CA VAL A 26 13.57 -23.98 -10.47
C VAL A 26 12.54 -22.88 -10.25
N LEU A 27 11.68 -23.03 -9.23
CA LEU A 27 10.66 -22.02 -8.88
C LEU A 27 11.32 -20.66 -8.60
N LEU A 28 12.33 -20.62 -7.73
CA LEU A 28 13.06 -19.40 -7.40
C LEU A 28 13.77 -18.82 -8.63
N GLY A 29 14.38 -19.66 -9.45
CA GLY A 29 15.04 -19.24 -10.69
C GLY A 29 14.08 -18.55 -11.66
N LEU A 30 12.89 -19.13 -11.87
CA LEU A 30 11.85 -18.53 -12.73
C LEU A 30 11.34 -17.20 -12.15
N THR A 31 11.09 -17.13 -10.84
CA THR A 31 10.65 -15.89 -10.19
C THR A 31 11.74 -14.82 -10.25
N LEU A 32 13.00 -15.15 -10.00
CA LEU A 32 14.13 -14.21 -10.11
C LEU A 32 14.36 -13.73 -11.54
N ALA A 33 14.19 -14.60 -12.54
CA ALA A 33 14.28 -14.23 -13.95
C ALA A 33 13.16 -13.27 -14.36
N PHE A 34 11.92 -13.49 -13.90
CA PHE A 34 10.81 -12.58 -14.17
C PHE A 34 11.01 -11.21 -13.49
N TYR A 35 11.46 -11.19 -12.23
CA TYR A 35 11.67 -9.96 -11.46
C TYR A 35 13.10 -9.41 -11.56
N TYR A 36 13.76 -9.53 -12.72
CA TYR A 36 15.17 -9.16 -12.85
C TYR A 36 15.47 -7.70 -12.49
N GLY A 37 14.55 -6.78 -12.79
CA GLY A 37 14.73 -5.35 -12.49
C GLY A 37 14.82 -5.04 -10.99
N LEU A 38 14.35 -5.95 -10.14
CA LEU A 38 14.40 -5.78 -8.69
C LEU A 38 15.76 -6.12 -8.07
N TRP A 39 16.65 -6.83 -8.78
CA TRP A 39 17.96 -7.22 -8.24
C TRP A 39 19.16 -6.81 -9.10
N LEU A 40 18.96 -6.37 -10.35
CA LEU A 40 20.05 -5.76 -11.13
C LEU A 40 20.50 -4.42 -10.51
N PRO A 41 21.81 -4.13 -10.47
CA PRO A 41 22.33 -2.88 -9.91
C PRO A 41 21.94 -1.67 -10.76
N GLY A 42 21.93 -0.47 -10.15
CA GLY A 42 21.68 0.81 -10.84
C GLY A 42 20.22 1.09 -11.19
N LEU A 43 19.28 0.24 -10.76
CA LEU A 43 17.85 0.41 -11.03
C LEU A 43 17.09 0.84 -9.76
N VAL A 44 15.92 1.45 -9.96
CA VAL A 44 14.94 1.79 -8.91
C VAL A 44 13.53 1.50 -9.42
N LEU A 45 12.62 1.12 -8.52
CA LEU A 45 11.19 1.09 -8.84
C LEU A 45 10.72 2.53 -9.06
N ILE A 46 10.28 2.85 -10.28
CA ILE A 46 9.95 4.22 -10.68
C ILE A 46 8.44 4.47 -10.81
N LYS A 47 7.64 3.42 -10.59
CA LYS A 47 6.20 3.42 -10.83
C LYS A 47 5.41 4.06 -9.67
N ARG A 48 4.54 5.03 -9.98
CA ARG A 48 3.56 5.66 -9.07
C ARG A 48 4.05 5.79 -7.60
N ASP A 49 3.32 5.21 -6.66
CA ASP A 49 3.58 5.29 -5.21
C ASP A 49 4.92 4.67 -4.81
N ALA A 50 5.45 3.70 -5.57
CA ALA A 50 6.74 3.08 -5.25
C ALA A 50 7.85 4.15 -5.18
N TYR A 51 7.81 5.05 -6.15
CA TYR A 51 8.78 6.11 -6.35
C TYR A 51 8.37 7.40 -5.65
N GLY A 52 7.11 7.83 -5.85
CA GLY A 52 6.62 9.09 -5.32
C GLY A 52 6.43 9.04 -3.82
N PHE A 53 5.90 7.94 -3.28
CA PHE A 53 5.42 7.95 -1.89
C PHE A 53 6.27 7.09 -0.96
N TRP A 54 6.51 5.84 -1.31
CA TRP A 54 7.15 4.87 -0.43
C TRP A 54 8.64 5.12 -0.27
N LEU A 55 9.36 5.35 -1.37
CA LEU A 55 10.80 5.55 -1.31
C LEU A 55 11.20 6.76 -0.44
N PRO A 56 10.60 7.95 -0.58
CA PRO A 56 10.87 9.12 0.27
C PRO A 56 10.57 8.85 1.75
N LEU A 57 9.44 8.20 2.04
CA LEU A 57 9.07 7.84 3.41
C LEU A 57 10.07 6.87 4.06
N LYS A 58 10.54 5.89 3.30
CA LYS A 58 11.53 4.91 3.77
C LYS A 58 12.92 5.53 3.96
N GLN A 59 13.29 6.50 3.12
CA GLN A 59 14.52 7.28 3.30
C GLN A 59 14.48 8.09 4.59
N HIS A 60 13.39 8.83 4.83
CA HIS A 60 13.22 9.54 6.09
C HIS A 60 13.27 8.61 7.31
N MET A 61 12.60 7.46 7.23
CA MET A 61 12.60 6.46 8.30
C MET A 61 14.03 6.01 8.64
N ILE A 62 14.84 5.64 7.64
CA ILE A 62 16.18 5.12 7.90
C ILE A 62 17.16 6.21 8.30
N GLU A 63 17.04 7.42 7.76
CA GLU A 63 17.84 8.58 8.16
C GLU A 63 17.73 8.82 9.67
N ARG A 64 16.49 8.78 10.20
CA ARG A 64 16.18 8.98 11.62
C ARG A 64 16.68 7.82 12.47
N LEU A 65 16.38 6.59 12.07
CA LEU A 65 16.79 5.40 12.80
C LEU A 65 18.32 5.24 12.86
N ALA A 66 19.03 5.56 11.79
CA ALA A 66 20.49 5.52 11.74
C ALA A 66 21.13 6.58 12.65
N ALA A 67 20.44 7.69 12.90
CA ALA A 67 20.84 8.70 13.88
C ALA A 67 20.53 8.31 15.34
N GLY A 68 19.95 7.12 15.57
CA GLY A 68 19.52 6.68 16.91
C GLY A 68 18.20 7.29 17.37
N GLU A 69 17.45 7.93 16.46
CA GLU A 69 16.19 8.60 16.76
C GLU A 69 15.01 7.77 16.24
N LEU A 70 14.04 7.47 17.11
CA LEU A 70 12.78 6.85 16.69
C LEU A 70 11.89 7.93 16.07
N PRO A 71 11.54 7.86 14.77
CA PRO A 71 10.68 8.86 14.14
C PRO A 71 9.24 8.71 14.66
N GLN A 72 8.83 9.62 15.54
CA GLN A 72 7.50 9.61 16.14
C GLN A 72 6.60 10.68 15.51
N TRP A 73 7.16 11.82 15.12
CA TRP A 73 6.45 12.90 14.46
C TRP A 73 6.99 13.14 13.05
N PHE A 74 6.08 13.41 12.11
CA PHE A 74 6.40 13.67 10.72
C PHE A 74 6.01 15.09 10.34
N PRO A 75 6.97 16.04 10.22
CA PRO A 75 6.67 17.46 10.06
C PRO A 75 6.37 17.88 8.60
N TYR A 76 6.64 17.00 7.63
CA TYR A 76 6.77 17.40 6.23
C TYR A 76 5.46 17.53 5.46
N GLU A 77 4.34 17.07 5.99
CA GLU A 77 3.02 17.19 5.37
C GLU A 77 1.97 17.56 6.40
N ALA A 78 0.79 18.00 5.97
CA ALA A 78 -0.39 18.18 6.82
C ALA A 78 -0.17 19.05 8.08
N LEU A 79 0.79 19.99 8.03
CA LEU A 79 1.28 20.80 9.17
C LEU A 79 1.99 19.99 10.29
N GLY A 80 2.24 18.70 10.06
CA GLY A 80 2.78 17.76 11.03
C GLY A 80 1.76 16.70 11.42
N ARG A 81 2.22 15.46 11.63
CA ARG A 81 1.35 14.34 12.02
C ARG A 81 2.12 13.25 12.76
N PRO A 82 1.43 12.37 13.50
CA PRO A 82 2.06 11.15 14.02
C PRO A 82 2.68 10.33 12.88
N PHE A 83 3.89 9.82 13.04
CA PHE A 83 4.53 8.94 12.07
C PHE A 83 4.12 7.48 12.33
N ILE A 84 4.41 6.99 13.53
CA ILE A 84 4.10 5.61 13.95
C ILE A 84 2.59 5.35 13.97
N GLY A 85 1.81 6.29 14.50
CA GLY A 85 0.35 6.13 14.63
C GLY A 85 -0.39 6.00 13.29
N THR A 86 0.24 6.24 12.15
CA THR A 86 -0.45 6.16 10.86
C THR A 86 -0.49 4.75 10.29
N ALA A 87 0.19 3.81 10.96
CA ALA A 87 0.36 2.39 10.63
C ALA A 87 1.09 2.11 9.32
N ALA A 88 0.82 2.88 8.28
CA ALA A 88 1.34 2.71 6.94
C ALA A 88 2.84 3.01 6.80
N THR A 89 3.64 3.07 7.86
CA THR A 89 5.09 3.29 7.78
C THR A 89 5.88 1.99 7.81
N GLY A 90 5.32 0.93 8.41
CA GLY A 90 5.95 -0.39 8.51
C GLY A 90 7.26 -0.41 9.30
N ILE A 91 7.45 0.55 10.23
CA ILE A 91 8.72 0.74 10.94
C ILE A 91 9.12 -0.47 11.79
N PHE A 92 8.15 -1.15 12.40
CA PHE A 92 8.38 -2.33 13.24
C PHE A 92 8.38 -3.65 12.45
N HIS A 93 8.27 -3.59 11.13
CA HIS A 93 8.31 -4.79 10.29
C HIS A 93 9.74 -5.35 10.18
N PRO A 94 9.94 -6.68 10.10
CA PRO A 94 11.27 -7.27 9.92
C PRO A 94 12.05 -6.77 8.69
N PHE A 95 11.37 -6.28 7.66
CA PHE A 95 12.04 -5.68 6.48
C PHE A 95 12.81 -4.40 6.81
N THR A 96 12.52 -3.73 7.92
CA THR A 96 13.29 -2.55 8.37
C THR A 96 14.78 -2.87 8.51
N VAL A 97 15.15 -4.12 8.85
CA VAL A 97 16.56 -4.56 8.91
C VAL A 97 17.30 -4.35 7.58
N LEU A 98 16.62 -4.52 6.44
CA LEU A 98 17.23 -4.35 5.13
C LEU A 98 17.71 -2.91 4.89
N TYR A 99 17.03 -1.93 5.49
CA TYR A 99 17.37 -0.51 5.34
C TYR A 99 18.62 -0.14 6.14
N PHE A 100 18.99 -0.90 7.17
CA PHE A 100 20.29 -0.73 7.84
C PHE A 100 21.45 -1.34 7.04
N LEU A 101 21.16 -2.28 6.14
CA LEU A 101 22.17 -3.04 5.40
C LEU A 101 22.40 -2.50 3.98
N LEU A 102 21.40 -1.86 3.39
CA LEU A 102 21.38 -1.42 1.99
C LEU A 102 20.91 0.03 1.89
N PRO A 103 21.35 0.78 0.86
CA PRO A 103 20.75 2.07 0.52
C PRO A 103 19.23 1.95 0.35
N ALA A 104 18.47 2.98 0.71
CA ALA A 104 17.01 2.91 0.73
C ALA A 104 16.35 2.45 -0.61
N PRO A 105 16.82 2.88 -1.80
CA PRO A 105 16.30 2.34 -3.07
C PRO A 105 16.49 0.82 -3.20
N ASP A 106 17.66 0.31 -2.79
CA ASP A 106 18.01 -1.11 -2.87
C ASP A 106 17.27 -1.93 -1.81
N ALA A 107 17.17 -1.43 -0.58
CA ALA A 107 16.39 -2.04 0.49
C ALA A 107 14.90 -2.15 0.12
N TYR A 108 14.34 -1.12 -0.52
CA TYR A 108 12.96 -1.13 -0.99
C TYR A 108 12.75 -2.19 -2.09
N ARG A 109 13.63 -2.23 -3.12
CA ARG A 109 13.56 -3.26 -4.15
C ARG A 109 13.76 -4.68 -3.61
N ALA A 110 14.69 -4.86 -2.68
CA ALA A 110 14.92 -6.14 -2.02
C ALA A 110 13.70 -6.59 -1.21
N SER A 111 13.01 -5.66 -0.52
CA SER A 111 11.77 -5.93 0.21
C SER A 111 10.63 -6.36 -0.73
N THR A 112 10.49 -5.68 -1.87
CA THR A 112 9.52 -6.05 -2.92
C THR A 112 9.84 -7.42 -3.49
N LEU A 113 11.09 -7.69 -3.86
CA LEU A 113 11.52 -8.98 -4.40
C LEU A 113 11.29 -10.11 -3.40
N LEU A 114 11.67 -9.90 -2.14
CA LEU A 114 11.46 -10.89 -1.07
C LEU A 114 9.97 -11.20 -0.90
N SER A 115 9.08 -10.22 -1.04
CA SER A 115 7.63 -10.44 -1.04
C SER A 115 7.19 -11.35 -2.19
N CYS A 116 7.64 -11.08 -3.42
CA CYS A 116 7.35 -11.93 -4.58
C CYS A 116 7.89 -13.37 -4.41
N LEU A 117 9.09 -13.52 -3.84
CA LEU A 117 9.65 -14.84 -3.50
C LEU A 117 8.84 -15.56 -2.42
N LEU A 118 8.34 -14.84 -1.41
CA LEU A 118 7.44 -15.39 -0.39
C LEU A 118 6.11 -15.84 -0.99
N ALA A 119 5.59 -15.17 -2.02
CA ALA A 119 4.40 -15.63 -2.74
C ALA A 119 4.65 -17.01 -3.38
N ALA A 120 5.74 -17.15 -4.13
CA ALA A 120 6.13 -18.39 -4.79
C ALA A 120 6.34 -19.53 -3.78
N LEU A 121 7.20 -19.29 -2.77
CA LEU A 121 7.52 -20.29 -1.74
C LEU A 121 6.33 -20.63 -0.86
N GLY A 122 5.50 -19.65 -0.55
CA GLY A 122 4.30 -19.82 0.26
C GLY A 122 3.28 -20.70 -0.46
N ALA A 123 2.98 -20.40 -1.72
CA ALA A 123 2.04 -21.20 -2.51
C ALA A 123 2.57 -22.63 -2.74
N PHE A 124 3.88 -22.80 -2.98
CA PHE A 124 4.51 -24.12 -3.01
C PHE A 124 4.34 -24.85 -1.67
N THR A 125 4.62 -24.19 -0.55
CA THR A 125 4.52 -24.76 0.80
C THR A 125 3.08 -25.16 1.13
N LEU A 126 2.11 -24.31 0.78
CA LEU A 126 0.69 -24.61 0.95
C LEU A 126 0.27 -25.81 0.09
N GLY A 127 0.65 -25.85 -1.19
CA GLY A 127 0.36 -26.99 -2.07
C GLY A 127 0.92 -28.29 -1.51
N ARG A 128 2.16 -28.29 -0.99
CA ARG A 128 2.75 -29.46 -0.32
C ARG A 128 2.03 -29.83 0.98
N THR A 129 1.51 -28.85 1.72
CA THR A 129 0.71 -29.08 2.94
C THR A 129 -0.67 -29.66 2.60
N LEU A 130 -1.22 -29.32 1.42
CA LEU A 130 -2.48 -29.85 0.86
C LEU A 130 -2.29 -31.12 0.04
N ASN A 131 -1.13 -31.78 0.16
CA ASN A 131 -0.76 -33.03 -0.50
C ASN A 131 -0.70 -32.97 -2.03
N PHE A 132 -0.41 -31.81 -2.63
CA PHE A 132 -0.22 -31.72 -4.08
C PHE A 132 1.08 -32.38 -4.50
N SER A 133 1.22 -32.80 -5.75
CA SER A 133 2.52 -33.20 -6.26
C SER A 133 3.52 -32.03 -6.25
N ARG A 134 4.82 -32.32 -6.38
CA ARG A 134 5.86 -31.27 -6.45
C ARG A 134 5.64 -30.33 -7.63
N THR A 135 5.19 -30.87 -8.75
CA THR A 135 4.88 -30.09 -9.94
C THR A 135 3.63 -29.24 -9.73
N GLY A 136 2.55 -29.80 -9.17
CA GLY A 136 1.36 -29.04 -8.82
C GLY A 136 1.65 -27.89 -7.86
N ALA A 137 2.49 -28.15 -6.84
CA ALA A 137 2.97 -27.12 -5.93
C ALA A 137 3.85 -26.05 -6.61
N ALA A 138 4.73 -26.43 -7.54
CA ALA A 138 5.55 -25.50 -8.31
C ALA A 138 4.70 -24.62 -9.23
N VAL A 139 3.69 -25.20 -9.89
CA VAL A 139 2.72 -24.46 -10.71
C VAL A 139 1.93 -23.47 -9.86
N ALA A 140 1.44 -23.87 -8.69
CA ALA A 140 0.78 -22.94 -7.76
C ALA A 140 1.71 -21.78 -7.36
N GLY A 141 3.00 -22.08 -7.13
CA GLY A 141 4.05 -21.09 -6.84
C GLY A 141 4.24 -20.07 -7.96
N VAL A 142 4.52 -20.53 -9.18
CA VAL A 142 4.74 -19.65 -10.34
C VAL A 142 3.47 -18.87 -10.68
N ALA A 143 2.32 -19.56 -10.74
CA ALA A 143 1.05 -18.95 -11.11
C ALA A 143 0.65 -17.84 -10.14
N PHE A 144 0.91 -18.00 -8.84
CA PHE A 144 0.60 -16.93 -7.88
C PHE A 144 1.60 -15.77 -7.96
N ALA A 145 2.90 -16.07 -7.99
CA ALA A 145 3.96 -15.06 -7.96
C ALA A 145 4.01 -14.19 -9.24
N LEU A 146 3.56 -14.72 -10.38
CA LEU A 146 3.49 -14.01 -11.66
C LEU A 146 2.05 -13.59 -12.03
N SER A 147 1.09 -13.70 -11.10
CA SER A 147 -0.29 -13.28 -11.34
C SER A 147 -0.38 -11.76 -11.51
N GLY A 148 -1.32 -11.28 -12.34
CA GLY A 148 -1.43 -9.85 -12.67
C GLY A 148 -1.53 -8.97 -11.43
N TYR A 149 -2.29 -9.41 -10.42
CA TYR A 149 -2.42 -8.67 -9.17
C TYR A 149 -1.09 -8.55 -8.41
N VAL A 150 -0.35 -9.65 -8.24
CA VAL A 150 0.92 -9.65 -7.50
C VAL A 150 1.94 -8.76 -8.21
N VAL A 151 2.04 -8.84 -9.54
CA VAL A 151 2.97 -8.01 -10.31
C VAL A 151 2.58 -6.54 -10.27
N SER A 152 1.28 -6.23 -10.41
CA SER A 152 0.78 -4.84 -10.39
C SER A 152 1.04 -4.17 -9.04
N PHE A 153 0.96 -4.91 -7.94
CA PHE A 153 1.14 -4.39 -6.59
C PHE A 153 2.60 -4.23 -6.16
N THR A 154 3.57 -4.50 -7.03
CA THR A 154 5.00 -4.19 -6.78
C THR A 154 5.27 -2.71 -6.43
N GLU A 155 4.34 -1.82 -6.79
CA GLU A 155 4.37 -0.40 -6.42
C GLU A 155 3.81 -0.07 -5.03
N HIS A 156 3.13 -1.02 -4.39
CA HIS A 156 2.56 -0.88 -3.05
C HIS A 156 3.02 -1.98 -2.11
N LEU A 157 4.26 -1.85 -1.61
CA LEU A 157 4.94 -2.85 -0.78
C LEU A 157 4.08 -3.38 0.39
N ILE A 158 3.31 -2.51 1.06
CA ILE A 158 2.45 -2.90 2.20
C ILE A 158 1.39 -3.93 1.80
N TYR A 159 0.64 -3.65 0.73
CA TYR A 159 -0.43 -4.55 0.27
C TYR A 159 0.16 -5.80 -0.42
N LEU A 160 1.27 -5.63 -1.15
CA LEU A 160 1.99 -6.73 -1.78
C LEU A 160 2.45 -7.77 -0.77
N TYR A 161 3.21 -7.36 0.24
CA TYR A 161 3.71 -8.26 1.27
C TYR A 161 2.56 -9.08 1.87
N SER A 162 1.48 -8.39 2.23
CA SER A 162 0.33 -8.95 2.91
C SER A 162 -0.37 -10.02 2.09
N ILE A 163 -0.58 -9.81 0.79
CA ILE A 163 -1.14 -10.85 -0.08
C ILE A 163 -0.14 -12.00 -0.34
N CYS A 164 1.15 -11.69 -0.46
CA CYS A 164 2.20 -12.67 -0.75
C CYS A 164 2.42 -13.67 0.39
N VAL A 165 2.17 -13.29 1.65
CA VAL A 165 2.29 -14.19 2.82
C VAL A 165 1.00 -14.97 3.13
N LEU A 166 -0.11 -14.67 2.48
CA LEU A 166 -1.38 -15.40 2.66
C LEU A 166 -1.24 -16.92 2.48
N PRO A 167 -0.50 -17.46 1.50
CA PRO A 167 -0.30 -18.90 1.40
C PRO A 167 0.43 -19.50 2.60
N PHE A 168 1.43 -18.80 3.17
CA PHE A 168 2.12 -19.23 4.38
C PHE A 168 1.18 -19.21 5.59
N PHE A 169 0.34 -18.18 5.70
CA PHE A 169 -0.70 -18.11 6.72
C PHE A 169 -1.64 -19.32 6.65
N CYS A 170 -2.19 -19.63 5.47
CA CYS A 170 -3.07 -20.79 5.28
C CYS A 170 -2.35 -22.12 5.55
N ALA A 171 -1.08 -22.26 5.14
CA ALA A 171 -0.29 -23.47 5.40
C ALA A 171 -0.01 -23.65 6.90
N ALA A 172 0.29 -22.57 7.60
CA ALA A 172 0.49 -22.57 9.05
C ALA A 172 -0.82 -22.83 9.80
N LEU A 173 -1.94 -22.29 9.32
CA LEU A 173 -3.28 -22.54 9.87
C LEU A 173 -3.68 -24.01 9.71
N GLU A 174 -3.46 -24.62 8.54
CA GLU A 174 -3.71 -26.05 8.33
C GLU A 174 -2.95 -26.91 9.34
N LYS A 175 -1.68 -26.57 9.61
CA LYS A 175 -0.87 -27.25 10.64
C LYS A 175 -1.33 -26.95 12.06
N ALA A 176 -1.80 -25.75 12.35
CA ALA A 176 -2.34 -25.37 13.66
C ALA A 176 -3.65 -26.10 13.97
N LEU A 177 -4.49 -26.36 12.97
CA LEU A 177 -5.76 -27.08 13.12
C LEU A 177 -5.55 -28.59 13.27
N ARG A 178 -4.61 -29.18 12.54
CA ARG A 178 -4.37 -30.65 12.56
C ARG A 178 -3.28 -31.09 13.55
N GLY A 179 -2.39 -30.20 13.95
CA GLY A 179 -1.21 -30.52 14.75
C GLY A 179 -1.35 -30.17 16.24
N THR A 180 -0.20 -30.11 16.90
CA THR A 180 -0.06 -29.69 18.31
C THR A 180 -0.42 -28.22 18.50
N ARG A 181 -0.91 -27.84 19.69
CA ARG A 181 -1.26 -26.44 20.03
C ARG A 181 -0.13 -25.45 19.76
N ALA A 182 1.14 -25.83 19.90
CA ALA A 182 2.27 -24.94 19.58
C ALA A 182 2.31 -24.44 18.12
N TRP A 183 1.65 -25.14 17.18
CA TRP A 183 1.54 -24.67 15.80
C TRP A 183 0.68 -23.41 15.65
N THR A 184 -0.15 -23.04 16.64
CA THR A 184 -0.90 -21.77 16.62
C THR A 184 0.01 -20.54 16.60
N VAL A 185 1.27 -20.67 17.05
CA VAL A 185 2.25 -19.58 16.98
C VAL A 185 2.58 -19.20 15.54
N ALA A 186 2.70 -20.17 14.63
CA ALA A 186 3.11 -19.90 13.26
C ALA A 186 2.15 -18.99 12.47
N PRO A 187 0.83 -19.27 12.38
CA PRO A 187 -0.08 -18.35 11.71
C PRO A 187 -0.23 -17.02 12.47
N ALA A 188 -0.12 -17.02 13.80
CA ALA A 188 -0.17 -15.78 14.59
C ALA A 188 0.99 -14.84 14.27
N VAL A 189 2.21 -15.37 14.11
CA VAL A 189 3.39 -14.59 13.72
C VAL A 189 3.26 -14.05 12.29
N VAL A 190 2.83 -14.88 11.33
CA VAL A 190 2.61 -14.42 9.94
C VAL A 190 1.52 -13.36 9.88
N TRP A 191 0.47 -13.48 10.69
CA TRP A 191 -0.59 -12.48 10.75
C TRP A 191 -0.11 -11.19 11.44
N ALA A 192 0.69 -11.29 12.49
CA ALA A 192 1.30 -10.13 13.15
C ALA A 192 2.19 -9.33 12.19
N THR A 193 2.96 -9.98 11.32
CA THR A 193 3.81 -9.24 10.36
C THR A 193 2.99 -8.42 9.36
N VAL A 194 1.79 -8.86 8.96
CA VAL A 194 0.86 -8.07 8.13
C VAL A 194 0.50 -6.75 8.82
N PHE A 195 0.15 -6.80 10.10
CA PHE A 195 -0.15 -5.60 10.89
C PHE A 195 1.07 -4.72 11.13
N LEU A 196 2.23 -5.32 11.45
CA LEU A 196 3.49 -4.59 11.63
C LEU A 196 3.99 -3.91 10.35
N HIS A 197 3.62 -4.45 9.17
CA HIS A 197 3.89 -3.82 7.89
C HIS A 197 2.97 -2.60 7.62
N GLY A 198 1.84 -2.49 8.33
CA GLY A 198 0.89 -1.39 8.22
C GLY A 198 -0.41 -1.71 7.48
N ASP A 199 -0.65 -2.97 7.11
CA ASP A 199 -1.86 -3.35 6.37
C ASP A 199 -3.00 -3.79 7.30
N GLY A 200 -3.65 -2.81 7.92
CA GLY A 200 -4.82 -3.08 8.78
C GLY A 200 -5.98 -3.75 8.04
N GLN A 201 -6.16 -3.46 6.75
CA GLN A 201 -7.26 -4.00 5.95
C GLN A 201 -7.05 -5.48 5.62
N THR A 202 -5.87 -5.84 5.11
CA THR A 202 -5.54 -7.25 4.84
C THR A 202 -5.44 -8.07 6.11
N GLY A 203 -4.86 -7.49 7.16
CA GLY A 203 -4.88 -8.11 8.48
C GLY A 203 -6.29 -8.37 8.98
N TYR A 204 -7.25 -7.47 8.77
CA TYR A 204 -8.64 -7.71 9.16
C TYR A 204 -9.26 -8.89 8.40
N TYR A 205 -9.12 -8.94 7.07
CA TYR A 205 -9.73 -10.02 6.31
C TYR A 205 -9.03 -11.37 6.39
N PHE A 206 -7.77 -11.44 6.85
CA PHE A 206 -7.16 -12.70 7.27
C PHE A 206 -8.01 -13.42 8.34
N GLY A 207 -8.72 -12.67 9.19
CA GLY A 207 -9.68 -13.24 10.14
C GLY A 207 -10.84 -13.97 9.47
N PHE A 208 -11.45 -13.37 8.43
CA PHE A 208 -12.51 -14.01 7.65
C PHE A 208 -12.02 -15.24 6.89
N ILE A 209 -10.83 -15.13 6.28
CA ILE A 209 -10.20 -16.27 5.58
C ILE A 209 -9.93 -17.40 6.58
N ALA A 210 -9.39 -17.08 7.76
CA ALA A 210 -9.11 -18.06 8.80
C ALA A 210 -10.38 -18.71 9.35
N LEU A 211 -11.45 -17.95 9.52
CA LEU A 211 -12.76 -18.47 9.93
C LEU A 211 -13.31 -19.46 8.89
N LEU A 212 -13.39 -19.04 7.62
CA LEU A 212 -13.88 -19.88 6.53
C LEU A 212 -13.02 -21.15 6.39
N TRP A 213 -11.70 -21.00 6.45
CA TRP A 213 -10.76 -22.13 6.39
C TRP A 213 -10.97 -23.09 7.56
N THR A 214 -11.13 -22.57 8.77
CA THR A 214 -11.32 -23.37 9.99
C THR A 214 -12.63 -24.14 9.94
N VAL A 215 -13.74 -23.50 9.56
CA VAL A 215 -15.04 -24.14 9.42
C VAL A 215 -15.00 -25.26 8.38
N ALA A 216 -14.32 -25.04 7.25
CA ALA A 216 -14.29 -26.01 6.17
C ALA A 216 -13.29 -27.17 6.39
N ARG A 217 -12.24 -26.97 7.19
CA ARG A 217 -11.09 -27.90 7.22
C ARG A 217 -10.68 -28.42 8.60
N ALA A 218 -11.32 -27.97 9.68
CA ALA A 218 -11.05 -28.52 11.01
C ALA A 218 -11.43 -30.02 11.07
N PRO A 219 -10.52 -30.93 11.49
CA PRO A 219 -10.80 -32.37 11.51
C PRO A 219 -11.63 -32.83 12.73
N GLY A 220 -11.83 -31.96 13.72
CA GLY A 220 -12.46 -32.29 15.00
C GLY A 220 -13.56 -31.31 15.41
N ALA A 221 -13.85 -31.25 16.70
CA ALA A 221 -14.91 -30.38 17.22
C ALA A 221 -14.64 -28.90 16.90
N LEU A 222 -15.63 -28.24 16.28
CA LEU A 222 -15.56 -26.82 15.92
C LEU A 222 -15.25 -25.91 17.11
N ARG A 223 -15.64 -26.31 18.34
CA ARG A 223 -15.30 -25.58 19.56
C ARG A 223 -13.80 -25.48 19.80
N GLU A 224 -13.06 -26.59 19.66
CA GLU A 224 -11.60 -26.57 19.86
C GLU A 224 -10.91 -25.78 18.75
N ALA A 225 -11.35 -25.98 17.51
CA ALA A 225 -10.84 -25.24 16.37
C ALA A 225 -11.08 -23.72 16.52
N GLY A 226 -12.26 -23.34 17.01
CA GLY A 226 -12.61 -21.95 17.34
C GLY A 226 -11.74 -21.36 18.46
N LEU A 227 -11.45 -22.12 19.52
CA LEU A 227 -10.53 -21.67 20.58
C LEU A 227 -9.09 -21.48 20.05
N ARG A 228 -8.62 -22.37 19.17
CA ARG A 228 -7.31 -22.21 18.51
C ARG A 228 -7.30 -20.96 17.64
N LEU A 229 -8.36 -20.72 16.87
CA LEU A 229 -8.49 -19.54 16.02
C LEU A 229 -8.52 -18.24 16.85
N LEU A 230 -9.30 -18.21 17.93
CA LEU A 230 -9.34 -17.07 18.87
C LEU A 230 -7.95 -16.80 19.43
N PHE A 231 -7.25 -17.84 19.88
CA PHE A 231 -5.88 -17.70 20.38
C PHE A 231 -4.91 -17.18 19.30
N ILE A 232 -5.01 -17.66 18.05
CA ILE A 232 -4.21 -17.17 16.93
C ILE A 232 -4.43 -15.67 16.72
N GLY A 233 -5.70 -15.22 16.68
CA GLY A 233 -6.05 -13.82 16.49
C GLY A 233 -5.59 -12.94 17.66
N SER A 234 -5.83 -13.36 18.90
CA SER A 234 -5.37 -12.65 20.10
C SER A 234 -3.86 -12.54 20.16
N LEU A 235 -3.13 -13.62 19.84
CA LEU A 235 -1.68 -13.63 19.82
C LEU A 235 -1.13 -12.74 18.70
N ALA A 236 -1.74 -12.73 17.52
CA ALA A 236 -1.35 -11.84 16.43
C ALA A 236 -1.53 -10.37 16.81
N ALA A 237 -2.66 -10.02 17.44
CA ALA A 237 -2.93 -8.67 17.94
C ALA A 237 -1.93 -8.26 19.04
N LEU A 238 -1.63 -9.15 19.99
CA LEU A 238 -0.60 -8.91 21.00
C LEU A 238 0.77 -8.65 20.36
N LEU A 239 1.24 -9.55 19.49
CA LEU A 239 2.52 -9.41 18.79
C LEU A 239 2.64 -8.09 18.02
N ALA A 240 1.55 -7.65 17.38
CA ALA A 240 1.51 -6.41 16.60
C ALA A 240 1.12 -5.16 17.41
N SER A 241 0.94 -5.26 18.73
CA SER A 241 0.42 -4.16 19.56
C SER A 241 1.28 -2.90 19.56
N VAL A 242 2.61 -3.02 19.40
CA VAL A 242 3.52 -1.88 19.23
C VAL A 242 3.12 -0.98 18.04
N GLN A 243 2.48 -1.56 17.02
CA GLN A 243 1.97 -0.84 15.86
C GLN A 243 0.47 -0.55 15.97
N LEU A 244 -0.33 -1.53 16.42
CA LEU A 244 -1.78 -1.42 16.48
C LEU A 244 -2.28 -0.42 17.53
N ALA A 245 -1.61 -0.31 18.68
CA ALA A 245 -2.07 0.57 19.76
C ALA A 245 -1.94 2.07 19.38
N PRO A 246 -0.78 2.55 18.89
CA PRO A 246 -0.70 3.90 18.31
C PRO A 246 -1.66 4.11 17.13
N ALA A 247 -1.82 3.09 16.29
CA ALA A 247 -2.70 3.18 15.12
C ALA A 247 -4.17 3.38 15.49
N ALA A 248 -4.62 2.76 16.58
CA ALA A 248 -5.97 2.93 17.09
C ALA A 248 -6.26 4.40 17.48
N VAL A 249 -5.29 5.10 18.07
CA VAL A 249 -5.46 6.50 18.48
C VAL A 249 -5.69 7.41 17.27
N VAL A 250 -4.86 7.29 16.24
CA VAL A 250 -5.01 8.07 15.00
C VAL A 250 -6.30 7.67 14.28
N PHE A 251 -6.59 6.38 14.19
CA PHE A 251 -7.78 5.86 13.53
C PHE A 251 -9.07 6.44 14.12
N LEU A 252 -9.20 6.47 15.45
CA LEU A 252 -10.37 6.99 16.15
C LEU A 252 -10.63 8.49 15.88
N SER A 253 -9.57 9.25 15.57
CA SER A 253 -9.66 10.67 15.24
C SER A 253 -9.81 10.97 13.73
N SER A 254 -9.81 9.92 12.90
CA SER A 254 -9.80 10.05 11.45
C SER A 254 -11.19 10.07 10.82
N HIS A 255 -11.27 10.56 9.58
CA HIS A 255 -12.52 10.54 8.79
C HIS A 255 -13.04 9.14 8.48
N ARG A 256 -12.22 8.10 8.64
CA ARG A 256 -12.63 6.69 8.44
C ARG A 256 -13.63 6.20 9.49
N MET A 257 -13.78 6.92 10.60
CA MET A 257 -14.81 6.67 11.62
C MET A 257 -16.17 7.31 11.28
N GLN A 258 -16.31 7.94 10.11
CA GLN A 258 -17.54 8.58 9.64
C GLN A 258 -18.02 7.90 8.34
N PRO A 259 -18.74 6.76 8.44
CA PRO A 259 -19.09 5.92 7.29
C PRO A 259 -19.81 6.65 6.16
N GLU A 260 -20.69 7.60 6.49
CA GLU A 260 -21.51 8.34 5.52
C GLU A 260 -20.65 9.22 4.61
N LEU A 261 -19.54 9.73 5.13
CA LEU A 261 -18.65 10.65 4.43
C LEU A 261 -17.52 9.91 3.68
N PHE A 262 -17.23 8.68 4.08
CA PHE A 262 -16.12 7.90 3.52
C PHE A 262 -16.55 6.96 2.38
N GLN A 263 -17.85 6.74 2.18
CA GLN A 263 -18.37 5.72 1.23
C GLN A 263 -17.86 5.91 -0.20
N GLY A 264 -17.79 7.15 -0.69
CA GLY A 264 -17.26 7.45 -2.03
C GLY A 264 -15.77 7.11 -2.17
N GLU A 265 -14.97 7.27 -1.11
CA GLU A 265 -13.56 6.84 -1.11
C GLU A 265 -13.44 5.32 -1.03
N ALA A 266 -14.34 4.70 -0.27
CA ALA A 266 -14.38 3.27 -0.08
C ALA A 266 -14.60 2.54 -1.42
N LEU A 267 -15.56 3.00 -2.22
CA LEU A 267 -15.96 2.36 -3.49
C LEU A 267 -15.14 2.79 -4.72
N TYR A 268 -14.22 3.75 -4.56
CA TYR A 268 -13.51 4.42 -5.67
C TYR A 268 -12.89 3.47 -6.71
N TRP A 269 -12.19 2.42 -6.27
CA TRP A 269 -11.62 1.38 -7.15
C TRP A 269 -12.39 0.07 -7.02
N SER A 270 -13.60 0.07 -7.58
CA SER A 270 -14.41 -1.12 -7.79
C SER A 270 -14.03 -1.82 -9.09
N THR A 271 -13.92 -3.15 -9.09
CA THR A 271 -13.61 -3.91 -10.30
C THR A 271 -14.83 -3.93 -11.22
N HIS A 272 -14.76 -3.16 -12.32
CA HIS A 272 -15.81 -3.16 -13.33
C HIS A 272 -15.99 -4.56 -13.96
N PRO A 273 -17.21 -5.03 -14.25
CA PRO A 273 -17.44 -6.35 -14.84
C PRO A 273 -16.66 -6.60 -16.13
N LEU A 274 -16.49 -5.58 -16.99
CA LEU A 274 -15.66 -5.70 -18.20
C LEU A 274 -14.19 -6.00 -17.90
N ARG A 275 -13.67 -5.62 -16.73
CA ARG A 275 -12.30 -5.99 -16.32
C ARG A 275 -12.15 -7.49 -16.12
N LEU A 276 -13.22 -8.24 -15.90
CA LEU A 276 -13.14 -9.70 -15.77
C LEU A 276 -12.70 -10.37 -17.08
N LEU A 277 -12.91 -9.73 -18.23
CA LEU A 277 -12.35 -10.19 -19.51
C LEU A 277 -10.81 -10.13 -19.49
N THR A 278 -10.24 -9.14 -18.80
CA THR A 278 -8.78 -8.99 -18.65
C THR A 278 -8.14 -10.05 -17.77
N VAL A 279 -8.94 -10.81 -17.00
CA VAL A 279 -8.45 -12.02 -16.30
C VAL A 279 -8.04 -13.09 -17.31
N LEU A 280 -8.71 -13.16 -18.47
CA LEU A 280 -8.50 -14.17 -19.50
C LEU A 280 -7.71 -13.67 -20.71
N ALA A 281 -7.74 -12.37 -21.01
CA ALA A 281 -7.07 -11.76 -22.14
C ALA A 281 -6.50 -10.38 -21.77
N ALA A 282 -5.17 -10.27 -21.67
CA ALA A 282 -4.45 -9.03 -21.39
C ALA A 282 -3.10 -8.98 -22.15
N PRO A 283 -2.45 -7.80 -22.29
CA PRO A 283 -2.92 -6.47 -21.86
C PRO A 283 -3.99 -5.88 -22.80
N VAL A 284 -4.77 -4.93 -22.30
CA VAL A 284 -5.78 -4.18 -23.06
C VAL A 284 -5.57 -2.69 -22.81
N GLY A 285 -5.48 -1.89 -23.87
CA GLY A 285 -5.21 -0.46 -23.80
C GLY A 285 -3.79 -0.10 -23.34
N GLU A 286 -2.80 -0.95 -23.62
CA GLU A 286 -1.41 -0.77 -23.13
C GLU A 286 -0.77 0.54 -23.60
N ASN A 287 -1.07 0.99 -24.82
CA ASN A 287 -0.53 2.25 -25.36
C ASN A 287 -1.46 3.44 -25.11
N ALA A 288 -2.64 3.22 -24.54
CA ALA A 288 -3.60 4.26 -24.22
C ALA A 288 -3.27 4.96 -22.89
N ASN A 289 -3.89 6.11 -22.66
CA ASN A 289 -3.78 6.79 -21.37
C ASN A 289 -4.58 5.99 -20.32
N PRO A 290 -3.95 5.45 -19.26
CA PRO A 290 -4.62 4.63 -18.26
C PRO A 290 -5.74 5.37 -17.51
N VAL A 291 -5.62 6.69 -17.36
CA VAL A 291 -6.65 7.55 -16.75
C VAL A 291 -7.91 7.55 -17.61
N GLU A 292 -7.76 7.75 -18.93
CA GLU A 292 -8.87 7.77 -19.87
C GLU A 292 -9.51 6.39 -20.01
N VAL A 293 -8.69 5.33 -20.07
CA VAL A 293 -9.17 3.95 -20.09
C VAL A 293 -10.00 3.64 -18.85
N GLY A 294 -9.48 3.95 -17.67
CA GLY A 294 -10.18 3.73 -16.40
C GLY A 294 -11.51 4.47 -16.32
N ARG A 295 -11.54 5.73 -16.78
CA ARG A 295 -12.75 6.57 -16.78
C ARG A 295 -13.81 6.08 -17.77
N LEU A 296 -13.43 5.88 -19.03
CA LEU A 296 -14.36 5.60 -20.12
C LEU A 296 -14.84 4.14 -20.12
N PHE A 297 -13.95 3.18 -19.86
CA PHE A 297 -14.27 1.75 -20.01
C PHE A 297 -14.56 1.05 -18.69
N PHE A 298 -14.01 1.53 -17.58
CA PHE A 298 -14.10 0.87 -16.28
C PHE A 298 -14.81 1.70 -15.21
N GLY A 299 -15.38 2.86 -15.57
CA GLY A 299 -16.18 3.69 -14.67
C GLY A 299 -15.43 4.21 -13.44
N THR A 300 -14.10 4.32 -13.52
CA THR A 300 -13.29 4.87 -12.41
C THR A 300 -13.50 6.39 -12.36
N PRO A 301 -13.99 6.96 -11.24
CA PRO A 301 -14.22 8.40 -11.14
C PRO A 301 -12.91 9.20 -11.29
N GLN A 302 -12.96 10.34 -11.95
CA GLN A 302 -11.77 11.19 -12.12
C GLN A 302 -11.52 12.01 -10.84
N ARG A 303 -10.30 11.95 -10.27
CA ARG A 303 -9.84 12.81 -9.16
C ARG A 303 -8.55 13.53 -9.56
N GLY A 304 -8.67 14.69 -10.21
CA GLY A 304 -7.53 15.48 -10.67
C GLY A 304 -6.69 14.74 -11.74
N ALA A 305 -5.37 14.75 -11.59
CA ALA A 305 -4.43 13.98 -12.42
C ALA A 305 -4.41 12.48 -12.06
N VAL A 306 -5.03 12.10 -10.94
CA VAL A 306 -5.07 10.74 -10.44
C VAL A 306 -6.32 10.06 -10.98
N GLY A 307 -6.11 9.06 -11.82
CA GLY A 307 -7.17 8.24 -12.39
C GLY A 307 -6.57 7.07 -13.18
N GLY A 308 -7.35 6.02 -13.32
CA GLY A 308 -6.89 4.77 -13.90
C GLY A 308 -7.11 3.60 -12.95
N MET A 309 -6.57 2.46 -13.33
CA MET A 309 -6.78 1.20 -12.63
C MET A 309 -5.94 1.13 -11.34
N LEU A 310 -6.43 0.43 -10.31
CA LEU A 310 -5.62 0.15 -9.13
C LEU A 310 -4.55 -0.89 -9.46
N ALA A 311 -4.97 -2.04 -9.99
CA ALA A 311 -4.07 -3.02 -10.59
C ALA A 311 -4.04 -2.82 -12.11
N ASP A 312 -2.85 -2.63 -12.70
CA ASP A 312 -2.70 -2.53 -14.16
C ASP A 312 -3.13 -3.82 -14.86
N SER A 313 -2.84 -4.97 -14.26
CA SER A 313 -3.23 -6.28 -14.76
C SER A 313 -3.99 -7.09 -13.72
N LEU A 314 -5.09 -7.70 -14.14
CA LEU A 314 -5.80 -8.75 -13.40
C LEU A 314 -5.60 -10.13 -14.05
N TYR A 315 -4.67 -10.23 -15.00
CA TYR A 315 -4.50 -11.40 -15.85
C TYR A 315 -4.03 -12.63 -15.07
N LEU A 316 -4.79 -13.71 -15.24
CA LEU A 316 -4.47 -15.06 -14.79
C LEU A 316 -4.26 -16.00 -15.98
N GLY A 317 -4.90 -15.72 -17.11
CA GLY A 317 -4.78 -16.48 -18.34
C GLY A 317 -5.68 -17.70 -18.40
N VAL A 318 -6.04 -18.09 -19.63
CA VAL A 318 -6.88 -19.27 -19.90
C VAL A 318 -6.26 -20.56 -19.33
N PRO A 319 -4.95 -20.85 -19.51
CA PRO A 319 -4.32 -22.04 -18.95
C PRO A 319 -4.49 -22.17 -17.43
N MET A 320 -4.22 -21.09 -16.69
CA MET A 320 -4.32 -21.09 -15.23
C MET A 320 -5.77 -21.27 -14.78
N MET A 321 -6.71 -20.55 -15.39
CA MET A 321 -8.13 -20.62 -15.02
C MET A 321 -8.75 -21.97 -15.35
N GLY A 322 -8.43 -22.56 -16.49
CA GLY A 322 -8.91 -23.90 -16.84
C GLY A 322 -8.36 -24.97 -15.89
N LEU A 323 -7.09 -24.86 -15.47
CA LEU A 323 -6.51 -25.75 -14.45
C LEU A 323 -7.17 -25.53 -13.09
N ALA A 324 -7.46 -24.29 -12.71
CA ALA A 324 -8.13 -23.98 -11.46
C ALA A 324 -9.54 -24.58 -11.40
N LEU A 325 -10.31 -24.50 -12.49
CA LEU A 325 -11.61 -25.15 -12.61
C LEU A 325 -11.49 -26.67 -12.51
N LEU A 326 -10.53 -27.26 -13.21
CA LEU A 326 -10.28 -28.71 -13.17
C LEU A 326 -9.94 -29.18 -11.75
N GLY A 327 -9.05 -28.45 -11.07
CA GLY A 327 -8.65 -28.72 -9.69
C GLY A 327 -9.81 -28.59 -8.72
N GLY A 328 -10.60 -27.51 -8.79
CA GLY A 328 -11.77 -27.31 -7.95
C GLY A 328 -12.88 -28.34 -8.17
N TRP A 329 -12.99 -28.87 -9.38
CA TRP A 329 -13.98 -29.90 -9.73
C TRP A 329 -13.62 -31.26 -9.12
N HIS A 330 -12.37 -31.69 -9.23
CA HIS A 330 -11.93 -33.03 -8.82
C HIS A 330 -11.50 -33.09 -7.35
N ARG A 331 -10.88 -32.03 -6.81
CA ARG A 331 -10.46 -31.96 -5.40
C ARG A 331 -11.54 -31.33 -4.54
N ARG A 332 -12.56 -32.12 -4.17
CA ARG A 332 -13.70 -31.67 -3.35
C ARG A 332 -13.28 -31.08 -1.99
N ASP A 333 -12.17 -31.56 -1.42
CA ASP A 333 -11.59 -31.03 -0.18
C ASP A 333 -11.09 -29.57 -0.32
N LEU A 334 -10.88 -29.10 -1.55
CA LEU A 334 -10.41 -27.75 -1.87
C LEU A 334 -11.55 -26.80 -2.30
N ARG A 335 -12.82 -27.23 -2.25
CA ARG A 335 -13.96 -26.35 -2.60
C ARG A 335 -14.02 -25.07 -1.78
N VAL A 336 -13.45 -25.07 -0.57
CA VAL A 336 -13.28 -23.85 0.24
C VAL A 336 -12.51 -22.76 -0.49
N LEU A 337 -11.52 -23.10 -1.31
CA LEU A 337 -10.76 -22.13 -2.12
C LEU A 337 -11.63 -21.56 -3.24
N ALA A 338 -12.47 -22.38 -3.88
CA ALA A 338 -13.41 -21.90 -4.90
C ALA A 338 -14.47 -20.96 -4.30
N LEU A 339 -14.99 -21.30 -3.11
CA LEU A 339 -15.91 -20.43 -2.37
C LEU A 339 -15.22 -19.13 -1.95
N LEU A 340 -14.00 -19.20 -1.44
CA LEU A 340 -13.22 -18.02 -1.08
C LEU A 340 -12.96 -17.12 -2.28
N GLY A 341 -12.53 -17.69 -3.41
CA GLY A 341 -12.27 -16.96 -4.65
C GLY A 341 -13.54 -16.33 -5.22
N GLY A 342 -14.66 -17.07 -5.25
CA GLY A 342 -15.95 -16.54 -5.70
C GLY A 342 -16.47 -15.41 -4.80
N PHE A 343 -16.36 -15.58 -3.48
CA PHE A 343 -16.74 -14.56 -2.52
C PHE A 343 -15.88 -13.30 -2.62
N ALA A 344 -14.55 -13.47 -2.75
CA ALA A 344 -13.63 -12.37 -2.99
C ALA A 344 -13.92 -11.64 -4.31
N LEU A 345 -14.27 -12.37 -5.38
CA LEU A 345 -14.66 -11.77 -6.65
C LEU A 345 -15.92 -10.90 -6.51
N LEU A 346 -16.94 -11.39 -5.81
CA LEU A 346 -18.17 -10.61 -5.56
C LEU A 346 -17.90 -9.36 -4.72
N LEU A 347 -16.98 -9.44 -3.74
CA LEU A 347 -16.53 -8.26 -3.01
C LEU A 347 -15.73 -7.30 -3.91
N ALA A 348 -14.89 -7.81 -4.81
CA ALA A 348 -14.07 -7.01 -5.71
C ALA A 348 -14.90 -6.14 -6.66
N LEU A 349 -16.09 -6.62 -7.06
CA LEU A 349 -17.02 -5.87 -7.91
C LEU A 349 -17.49 -4.56 -7.27
N GLY A 350 -17.40 -4.42 -5.94
CA GLY A 350 -17.70 -3.16 -5.26
C GLY A 350 -19.09 -2.62 -5.59
N GLN A 351 -19.14 -1.40 -6.14
CA GLN A 351 -20.38 -0.74 -6.57
C GLN A 351 -21.14 -1.48 -7.69
N PHE A 352 -20.47 -2.40 -8.41
CA PHE A 352 -21.08 -3.18 -9.49
C PHE A 352 -21.65 -4.54 -9.03
N GLY A 353 -21.35 -4.98 -7.80
CA GLY A 353 -21.72 -6.31 -7.30
C GLY A 353 -22.61 -6.33 -6.07
N GLY A 354 -22.84 -5.19 -5.40
CA GLY A 354 -23.72 -5.03 -4.24
C GLY A 354 -23.20 -5.66 -2.93
N LEU A 355 -22.47 -6.77 -2.97
CA LEU A 355 -21.99 -7.48 -1.77
C LEU A 355 -21.05 -6.62 -0.91
N TYR A 356 -20.19 -5.82 -1.53
CA TYR A 356 -19.30 -4.92 -0.78
C TYR A 356 -20.08 -3.88 0.02
N GLU A 357 -21.19 -3.38 -0.53
CA GLU A 357 -22.06 -2.40 0.13
C GLU A 357 -22.80 -3.01 1.32
N VAL A 358 -23.26 -4.27 1.20
CA VAL A 358 -23.79 -5.03 2.35
C VAL A 358 -22.74 -5.11 3.45
N PHE A 359 -21.50 -5.46 3.10
CA PHE A 359 -20.40 -5.52 4.06
C PHE A 359 -20.09 -4.15 4.68
N TYR A 360 -20.10 -3.08 3.88
CA TYR A 360 -19.89 -1.71 4.32
C TYR A 360 -20.87 -1.27 5.41
N ASN A 361 -22.13 -1.68 5.28
CA ASN A 361 -23.20 -1.28 6.19
C ASN A 361 -23.40 -2.23 7.39
N VAL A 362 -23.06 -3.52 7.25
CA VAL A 362 -23.39 -4.55 8.25
C VAL A 362 -22.18 -5.03 9.04
N VAL A 363 -21.00 -5.15 8.41
CA VAL A 363 -19.84 -5.75 9.05
C VAL A 363 -19.08 -4.70 9.86
N PRO A 364 -18.88 -4.91 11.17
CA PRO A 364 -18.16 -3.96 12.02
C PRO A 364 -16.81 -3.58 11.42
N LEU A 365 -16.46 -2.29 11.51
CA LEU A 365 -15.21 -1.70 11.01
C LEU A 365 -14.97 -1.83 9.50
N TRP A 366 -15.85 -2.48 8.73
CA TRP A 366 -15.66 -2.61 7.28
C TRP A 366 -15.76 -1.27 6.56
N SER A 367 -16.59 -0.37 7.08
CA SER A 367 -16.75 0.99 6.58
C SER A 367 -15.46 1.82 6.58
N ALA A 368 -14.43 1.41 7.33
CA ALA A 368 -13.12 2.06 7.33
C ALA A 368 -12.22 1.66 6.14
N PHE A 369 -12.60 0.64 5.36
CA PHE A 369 -11.79 0.06 4.30
C PHE A 369 -12.18 0.56 2.91
N ARG A 370 -11.19 0.59 2.03
CA ARG A 370 -11.34 1.14 0.67
C ARG A 370 -10.76 0.22 -0.39
N TYR A 371 -11.21 0.46 -1.62
CA TYR A 371 -10.73 -0.14 -2.86
C TYR A 371 -11.07 -1.64 -2.96
N PRO A 372 -12.32 -1.95 -3.35
CA PRO A 372 -12.80 -3.32 -3.54
C PRO A 372 -11.88 -4.17 -4.43
N GLU A 373 -11.27 -3.60 -5.46
CA GLU A 373 -10.36 -4.33 -6.38
C GLU A 373 -9.19 -5.04 -5.67
N LYS A 374 -8.84 -4.66 -4.44
CA LYS A 374 -7.84 -5.40 -3.64
C LYS A 374 -8.21 -6.87 -3.38
N TRP A 375 -9.50 -7.21 -3.39
CA TRP A 375 -9.97 -8.58 -3.26
C TRP A 375 -9.55 -9.48 -4.43
N MET A 376 -9.18 -8.91 -5.59
CA MET A 376 -8.60 -9.67 -6.70
C MET A 376 -7.28 -10.37 -6.34
N GLY A 377 -6.57 -9.91 -5.30
CA GLY A 377 -5.42 -10.65 -4.76
C GLY A 377 -5.82 -12.00 -4.17
N VAL A 378 -6.95 -12.06 -3.46
CA VAL A 378 -7.49 -13.30 -2.90
C VAL A 378 -8.03 -14.22 -4.01
N VAL A 379 -8.64 -13.64 -5.05
CA VAL A 379 -9.05 -14.37 -6.27
C VAL A 379 -7.82 -15.03 -6.93
N SER A 380 -6.75 -14.26 -7.13
CA SER A 380 -5.50 -14.73 -7.74
C SER A 380 -4.85 -15.85 -6.91
N PHE A 381 -4.84 -15.70 -5.59
CA PHE A 381 -4.40 -16.75 -4.65
C PHE A 381 -5.22 -18.04 -4.81
N ALA A 382 -6.54 -17.95 -4.71
CA ALA A 382 -7.42 -19.11 -4.81
C ALA A 382 -7.26 -19.84 -6.15
N ALA A 383 -7.26 -19.10 -7.26
CA ALA A 383 -7.06 -19.64 -8.60
C ALA A 383 -5.70 -20.33 -8.74
N ALA A 384 -4.61 -19.75 -8.23
CA ALA A 384 -3.28 -20.35 -8.31
C ALA A 384 -3.15 -21.68 -7.55
N ILE A 385 -3.68 -21.74 -6.32
CA ILE A 385 -3.65 -22.98 -5.55
C ILE A 385 -4.52 -24.05 -6.23
N LEU A 386 -5.70 -23.68 -6.72
CA LEU A 386 -6.56 -24.62 -7.46
C LEU A 386 -5.93 -25.07 -8.78
N ALA A 387 -5.18 -24.21 -9.48
CA ALA A 387 -4.46 -24.58 -10.70
C ALA A 387 -3.38 -25.64 -10.42
N GLY A 388 -2.69 -25.53 -9.28
CA GLY A 388 -1.77 -26.58 -8.81
C GLY A 388 -2.46 -27.93 -8.59
N ALA A 389 -3.67 -27.94 -8.05
CA ALA A 389 -4.50 -29.15 -7.94
C ALA A 389 -4.98 -29.67 -9.31
N GLY A 390 -5.25 -28.77 -10.27
CA GLY A 390 -5.59 -29.13 -11.65
C GLY A 390 -4.48 -29.89 -12.37
N ILE A 391 -3.22 -29.56 -12.10
CA ILE A 391 -2.07 -30.33 -12.60
C ILE A 391 -2.10 -31.76 -12.09
N ASP A 392 -2.41 -31.96 -10.80
CA ASP A 392 -2.49 -33.31 -10.23
C ASP A 392 -3.67 -34.11 -10.81
N ALA A 393 -4.79 -33.44 -11.10
CA ALA A 393 -5.93 -34.05 -11.80
C ALA A 393 -5.52 -34.51 -13.22
N LEU A 394 -4.84 -33.66 -14.00
CA LEU A 394 -4.33 -34.04 -15.33
C LEU A 394 -3.38 -35.24 -15.25
N ARG A 395 -2.50 -35.29 -14.24
CA ARG A 395 -1.60 -36.42 -14.01
C ARG A 395 -2.33 -37.71 -13.68
N ALA A 396 -3.46 -37.62 -13.00
CA ALA A 396 -4.35 -38.75 -12.74
C ALA A 396 -5.18 -39.18 -13.97
N GLY A 397 -4.98 -38.53 -15.13
CA GLY A 397 -5.74 -38.79 -16.36
C GLY A 397 -7.11 -38.10 -16.39
N GLU A 398 -7.42 -37.30 -15.37
CA GLU A 398 -8.68 -36.57 -15.27
C GLU A 398 -8.66 -35.30 -16.13
N GLY A 399 -9.82 -34.91 -16.67
CA GLY A 399 -9.97 -33.71 -17.50
C GLY A 399 -9.92 -33.96 -19.01
N SER A 400 -10.89 -33.42 -19.74
CA SER A 400 -11.01 -33.56 -21.20
C SER A 400 -10.13 -32.54 -21.95
N PRO A 401 -9.57 -32.86 -23.13
CA PRO A 401 -8.97 -31.86 -24.01
C PRO A 401 -10.00 -30.88 -24.59
N THR A 402 -11.28 -31.27 -24.73
CA THR A 402 -12.32 -30.51 -25.44
C THR A 402 -12.50 -29.06 -24.97
N PRO A 403 -12.54 -28.75 -23.66
CA PRO A 403 -12.70 -27.37 -23.19
C PRO A 403 -11.57 -26.44 -23.64
N TRP A 404 -10.34 -26.95 -23.75
CA TRP A 404 -9.17 -26.18 -24.21
C TRP A 404 -9.27 -25.82 -25.68
N LEU A 405 -9.74 -26.76 -26.52
CA LEU A 405 -9.99 -26.48 -27.94
C LEU A 405 -11.16 -25.52 -28.12
N ALA A 406 -12.26 -25.73 -27.39
CA ALA A 406 -13.42 -24.84 -27.44
C ALA A 406 -13.05 -23.41 -27.04
N MET A 407 -12.23 -23.24 -25.99
CA MET A 407 -11.73 -21.93 -25.59
C MET A 407 -10.76 -21.33 -26.60
N ALA A 408 -9.90 -22.14 -27.23
CA ALA A 408 -9.02 -21.67 -28.30
C ALA A 408 -9.82 -21.13 -29.49
N ILE A 409 -10.86 -21.85 -29.92
CA ILE A 409 -11.77 -21.42 -31.00
C ILE A 409 -12.52 -20.15 -30.58
N LEU A 410 -13.08 -20.11 -29.37
CA LEU A 410 -13.79 -18.93 -28.88
C LEU A 410 -12.89 -17.68 -28.87
N CYS A 411 -11.68 -17.78 -28.30
CA CYS A 411 -10.73 -16.67 -28.28
C CYS A 411 -10.30 -16.26 -29.70
N ALA A 412 -10.09 -17.21 -30.62
CA ALA A 412 -9.79 -16.92 -32.02
C ALA A 412 -10.96 -16.22 -32.74
N SER A 413 -12.21 -16.62 -32.47
CA SER A 413 -13.39 -15.95 -33.00
C SER A 413 -13.55 -14.52 -32.48
N ILE A 414 -13.31 -14.30 -31.18
CA ILE A 414 -13.32 -12.95 -30.58
C ILE A 414 -12.21 -12.09 -31.19
N TRP A 415 -11.01 -12.63 -31.36
CA TRP A 415 -9.91 -11.95 -32.05
C TRP A 415 -10.32 -11.51 -33.46
N LEU A 416 -10.92 -12.39 -34.26
CA LEU A 416 -11.40 -12.04 -35.60
C LEU A 416 -12.47 -10.93 -35.56
N GLY A 417 -13.42 -11.01 -34.63
CA GLY A 417 -14.50 -10.03 -34.48
C GLY A 417 -14.00 -8.63 -34.08
N LEU A 418 -13.09 -8.55 -33.11
CA LEU A 418 -12.56 -7.29 -32.60
C LEU A 418 -11.68 -6.52 -33.59
N ARG A 419 -11.18 -7.17 -34.66
CA ARG A 419 -10.37 -6.52 -35.70
C ARG A 419 -11.19 -5.75 -36.74
N THR A 420 -12.52 -5.77 -36.65
CA THR A 420 -13.39 -5.13 -37.63
C THR A 420 -13.56 -3.64 -37.33
N GLU A 421 -13.67 -2.82 -38.38
CA GLU A 421 -14.01 -1.39 -38.24
C GLU A 421 -15.34 -1.21 -37.50
N ALA A 422 -16.29 -2.13 -37.71
CA ALA A 422 -17.57 -2.14 -37.00
C ALA A 422 -17.40 -2.30 -35.47
N ALA A 423 -16.46 -3.14 -35.02
CA ALA A 423 -16.19 -3.31 -33.60
C ALA A 423 -15.59 -2.04 -32.98
N SER A 424 -14.67 -1.38 -33.68
CA SER A 424 -14.09 -0.12 -33.22
C SER A 424 -15.12 1.01 -33.21
N ALA A 425 -15.89 1.18 -34.29
CA ALA A 425 -16.96 2.18 -34.38
C ALA A 425 -18.02 1.99 -33.29
N TRP A 426 -18.44 0.74 -33.04
CA TRP A 426 -19.35 0.42 -31.94
C TRP A 426 -18.75 0.80 -30.58
N THR A 427 -17.45 0.52 -30.37
CA THR A 427 -16.74 0.85 -29.13
C THR A 427 -16.65 2.37 -28.92
N ALA A 428 -16.32 3.14 -29.95
CA ALA A 428 -16.26 4.60 -29.90
C ALA A 428 -17.62 5.19 -29.48
N VAL A 429 -18.71 4.73 -30.11
CA VAL A 429 -20.07 5.20 -29.82
C VAL A 429 -20.54 4.77 -28.43
N HIS A 430 -20.36 3.50 -28.06
CA HIS A 430 -20.89 2.96 -26.80
C HIS A 430 -20.20 3.55 -25.56
N PHE A 431 -18.88 3.73 -25.62
CA PHE A 431 -18.10 4.25 -24.50
C PHE A 431 -17.84 5.76 -24.57
N GLY A 432 -18.27 6.44 -25.63
CA GLY A 432 -17.96 7.85 -25.86
C GLY A 432 -16.46 8.11 -25.97
N ALA A 433 -15.72 7.16 -26.55
CA ALA A 433 -14.28 7.25 -26.76
C ALA A 433 -13.97 7.89 -28.12
N SER A 434 -12.79 8.50 -28.26
CA SER A 434 -12.31 8.90 -29.59
C SER A 434 -12.10 7.68 -30.47
N GLU A 435 -12.23 7.83 -31.78
CA GLU A 435 -11.98 6.74 -32.76
C GLU A 435 -10.59 6.11 -32.53
N SER A 436 -9.57 6.93 -32.34
CA SER A 436 -8.21 6.47 -32.05
C SER A 436 -8.08 5.65 -30.77
N LEU A 437 -8.84 5.99 -29.72
CA LEU A 437 -8.83 5.26 -28.45
C LEU A 437 -9.62 3.95 -28.59
N ALA A 438 -10.74 3.97 -29.30
CA ALA A 438 -11.52 2.78 -29.58
C ALA A 438 -10.74 1.78 -30.45
N ASP A 439 -10.00 2.26 -31.46
CA ASP A 439 -9.11 1.46 -32.30
C ASP A 439 -8.00 0.80 -31.45
N GLU A 440 -7.33 1.57 -30.57
CA GLU A 440 -6.31 1.03 -29.68
C GLU A 440 -6.90 -0.03 -28.72
N MET A 441 -8.08 0.23 -28.16
CA MET A 441 -8.73 -0.69 -27.20
C MET A 441 -9.17 -1.99 -27.87
N THR A 442 -9.83 -1.92 -29.02
CA THR A 442 -10.27 -3.11 -29.77
C THR A 442 -9.10 -3.87 -30.37
N GLY A 443 -8.10 -3.17 -30.92
CA GLY A 443 -6.88 -3.76 -31.46
C GLY A 443 -6.07 -4.50 -30.40
N SER A 444 -5.77 -3.86 -29.27
CA SER A 444 -5.04 -4.50 -28.16
C SER A 444 -5.81 -5.67 -27.55
N ALA A 445 -7.14 -5.53 -27.36
CA ALA A 445 -7.98 -6.64 -26.92
C ALA A 445 -7.97 -7.82 -27.91
N ALA A 446 -8.03 -7.55 -29.22
CA ALA A 446 -7.94 -8.59 -30.24
C ALA A 446 -6.62 -9.36 -30.10
N PHE A 447 -5.47 -8.68 -30.02
CA PHE A 447 -4.17 -9.33 -29.82
C PHE A 447 -4.12 -10.13 -28.52
N ALA A 448 -4.68 -9.60 -27.42
CA ALA A 448 -4.75 -10.32 -26.15
C ALA A 448 -5.51 -11.64 -26.28
N PHE A 449 -6.65 -11.66 -26.98
CA PHE A 449 -7.41 -12.88 -27.26
C PHE A 449 -6.68 -13.84 -28.19
N LEU A 450 -5.90 -13.36 -29.15
CA LEU A 450 -5.06 -14.21 -30.01
C LEU A 450 -4.02 -14.98 -29.18
N TYR A 451 -3.35 -14.31 -28.23
CA TYR A 451 -2.40 -14.97 -27.34
C TYR A 451 -3.09 -16.01 -26.45
N SER A 452 -4.25 -15.68 -25.88
CA SER A 452 -5.03 -16.63 -25.09
C SER A 452 -5.51 -17.84 -25.90
N ALA A 453 -5.85 -17.64 -27.19
CA ALA A 453 -6.16 -18.73 -28.10
C ALA A 453 -4.94 -19.65 -28.31
N GLY A 454 -3.76 -19.07 -28.56
CA GLY A 454 -2.51 -19.80 -28.73
C GLY A 454 -2.11 -20.59 -27.47
N ALA A 455 -2.21 -19.98 -26.29
CA ALA A 455 -1.92 -20.64 -25.03
C ALA A 455 -2.89 -21.80 -24.76
N SER A 456 -4.19 -21.60 -25.00
CA SER A 456 -5.21 -22.65 -24.86
C SER A 456 -5.01 -23.79 -25.86
N LEU A 457 -4.65 -23.48 -27.11
CA LEU A 457 -4.33 -24.48 -28.13
C LEU A 457 -3.07 -25.28 -27.75
N GLY A 458 -2.07 -24.63 -27.17
CA GLY A 458 -0.87 -25.27 -26.63
C GLY A 458 -1.21 -26.30 -25.53
N VAL A 459 -2.05 -25.91 -24.57
CA VAL A 459 -2.53 -26.84 -23.52
C VAL A 459 -3.33 -27.99 -24.13
N TRP A 460 -4.20 -27.70 -25.10
CA TRP A 460 -4.97 -28.73 -25.80
C TRP A 460 -4.06 -29.78 -26.47
N MET A 461 -3.05 -29.34 -27.24
CA MET A 461 -2.09 -30.24 -27.90
C MET A 461 -1.34 -31.11 -26.89
N LEU A 462 -0.91 -30.51 -25.78
CA LEU A 462 -0.21 -31.22 -24.71
C LEU A 462 -1.07 -32.29 -24.03
N VAL A 463 -2.32 -31.94 -23.67
CA VAL A 463 -3.26 -32.89 -23.05
C VAL A 463 -3.64 -34.01 -24.03
N LEU A 464 -3.82 -33.69 -25.31
CA LEU A 464 -4.09 -34.68 -26.35
C LEU A 464 -2.91 -35.64 -26.56
N GLY A 465 -1.68 -35.12 -26.67
CA GLY A 465 -0.46 -35.90 -26.85
C GLY A 465 -0.15 -36.81 -25.64
N ALA A 466 -0.46 -36.36 -24.43
CA ALA A 466 -0.35 -37.18 -23.23
C ALA A 466 -1.38 -38.33 -23.23
N ARG A 467 -2.62 -38.06 -23.67
CA ARG A 467 -3.69 -39.08 -23.77
C ARG A 467 -3.46 -40.10 -24.87
N SER A 468 -2.84 -39.71 -25.98
CA SER A 468 -2.48 -40.62 -27.07
C SER A 468 -1.24 -41.47 -26.76
N GLY A 469 -0.62 -41.29 -25.59
CA GLY A 469 0.61 -41.99 -25.19
C GLY A 469 1.87 -41.52 -25.94
N GLN A 470 1.75 -40.48 -26.78
CA GLN A 470 2.85 -39.95 -27.59
C GLN A 470 3.80 -39.06 -26.79
N LEU A 471 3.34 -38.51 -25.66
CA LEU A 471 4.09 -37.53 -24.88
C LEU A 471 4.33 -38.01 -23.45
N HIS A 472 5.61 -38.11 -23.06
CA HIS A 472 6.00 -38.52 -21.71
C HIS A 472 5.54 -37.50 -20.65
N GLU A 473 5.11 -37.98 -19.48
CA GLU A 473 4.62 -37.14 -18.37
C GLU A 473 5.59 -36.02 -17.99
N ALA A 474 6.90 -36.29 -17.94
CA ALA A 474 7.90 -35.28 -17.60
C ALA A 474 7.94 -34.12 -18.61
N VAL A 475 7.78 -34.42 -19.90
CA VAL A 475 7.74 -33.42 -20.97
C VAL A 475 6.45 -32.62 -20.89
N LEU A 476 5.31 -33.29 -20.66
CA LEU A 476 4.00 -32.64 -20.47
C LEU A 476 4.07 -31.58 -19.37
N LEU A 477 4.55 -32.00 -18.20
CA LEU A 477 4.59 -31.16 -17.02
C LEU A 477 5.55 -29.97 -17.18
N SER A 478 6.71 -30.20 -17.80
CA SER A 478 7.67 -29.13 -18.08
C SER A 478 7.13 -28.14 -19.10
N ALA A 479 6.46 -28.62 -20.16
CA ALA A 479 5.83 -27.79 -21.16
C ALA A 479 4.65 -26.98 -20.60
N LEU A 480 3.83 -27.55 -19.70
CA LEU A 480 2.77 -26.81 -19.03
C LEU A 480 3.30 -25.69 -18.14
N VAL A 481 4.37 -25.95 -17.37
CA VAL A 481 5.06 -24.91 -16.59
C VAL A 481 5.60 -23.81 -17.51
N ALA A 482 6.20 -24.18 -18.65
CA ALA A 482 6.70 -23.22 -19.62
C ALA A 482 5.58 -22.37 -20.23
N ILE A 483 4.47 -22.97 -20.68
CA ILE A 483 3.31 -22.24 -21.22
C ILE A 483 2.78 -21.26 -20.18
N LEU A 484 2.54 -21.70 -18.94
CA LEU A 484 2.05 -20.81 -17.88
C LEU A 484 3.01 -19.66 -17.58
N THR A 485 4.31 -19.96 -17.49
CA THR A 485 5.33 -18.94 -17.20
C THR A 485 5.45 -17.92 -18.32
N LEU A 486 5.43 -18.37 -19.59
CA LEU A 486 5.52 -17.50 -20.75
C LEU A 486 4.23 -16.69 -20.96
N ASP A 487 3.06 -17.28 -20.71
CA ASP A 487 1.76 -16.62 -20.85
C ASP A 487 1.58 -15.51 -19.80
N LEU A 488 1.77 -15.84 -18.53
CA LEU A 488 1.77 -14.86 -17.44
C LEU A 488 2.92 -13.85 -17.61
N GLY A 489 4.08 -14.33 -18.04
CA GLY A 489 5.25 -13.55 -18.39
C GLY A 489 4.90 -12.41 -19.35
N ARG A 490 4.41 -12.78 -20.53
CA ARG A 490 4.04 -11.86 -21.61
C ARG A 490 2.99 -10.83 -21.16
N ALA A 491 1.96 -11.25 -20.43
CA ALA A 491 0.84 -10.37 -20.08
C ALA A 491 1.14 -9.42 -18.91
N ASN A 492 1.95 -9.87 -17.93
CA ASN A 492 2.12 -9.16 -16.67
C ASN A 492 3.46 -8.45 -16.53
N PHE A 493 4.46 -8.77 -17.34
CA PHE A 493 5.81 -8.23 -17.18
C PHE A 493 5.85 -6.69 -17.23
N SER A 494 5.03 -6.06 -18.07
CA SER A 494 4.99 -4.58 -18.19
C SER A 494 4.30 -3.88 -17.01
N ALA A 495 3.62 -4.61 -16.12
CA ALA A 495 2.91 -4.06 -14.96
C ALA A 495 3.84 -3.59 -13.83
N TYR A 496 5.09 -4.06 -13.78
CA TYR A 496 6.13 -3.49 -12.92
C TYR A 496 7.21 -2.81 -13.77
N ARG A 497 7.63 -1.61 -13.36
CA ARG A 497 8.62 -0.81 -14.11
C ARG A 497 9.77 -0.36 -13.21
N THR A 498 10.97 -0.45 -13.78
CA THR A 498 12.18 0.06 -13.16
C THR A 498 12.82 1.12 -14.05
N GLY A 499 13.54 2.05 -13.43
CA GLY A 499 14.26 3.11 -14.10
C GLY A 499 15.67 3.28 -13.54
N PRO A 500 16.51 4.12 -14.16
CA PRO A 500 17.85 4.45 -13.66
C PRO A 500 17.76 5.11 -12.27
N VAL A 501 18.66 4.73 -11.37
CA VAL A 501 18.69 5.24 -9.98
C VAL A 501 18.86 6.75 -9.90
N GLU A 502 19.52 7.36 -10.90
CA GLU A 502 19.72 8.81 -11.01
C GLU A 502 18.40 9.57 -11.01
N ALA A 503 17.33 8.98 -11.55
CA ALA A 503 16.00 9.56 -11.51
C ALA A 503 15.52 9.79 -10.08
N ALA A 504 15.82 8.87 -9.14
CA ALA A 504 15.40 8.97 -7.74
C ALA A 504 16.34 9.78 -6.84
N MET A 505 17.59 10.02 -7.26
CA MET A 505 18.64 10.52 -6.37
C MET A 505 19.05 11.98 -6.65
N PHE A 506 18.66 12.57 -7.78
CA PHE A 506 19.01 13.97 -8.06
C PHE A 506 18.29 14.94 -7.12
N ILE A 507 18.93 16.09 -6.85
CA ILE A 507 18.33 17.22 -6.13
C ILE A 507 17.72 18.19 -7.15
N PRO A 508 16.41 18.45 -7.11
CA PRO A 508 15.75 19.41 -8.01
C PRO A 508 16.37 20.80 -7.94
N PRO A 509 16.54 21.51 -9.07
CA PRO A 509 17.05 22.87 -9.08
C PRO A 509 16.20 23.85 -8.25
N LEU A 510 14.88 23.62 -8.14
CA LEU A 510 14.03 24.44 -7.26
C LEU A 510 14.41 24.28 -5.78
N ALA A 511 14.72 23.06 -5.32
CA ALA A 511 15.18 22.85 -3.94
C ALA A 511 16.53 23.54 -3.69
N GLN A 512 17.45 23.50 -4.66
CA GLN A 512 18.74 24.20 -4.57
C GLN A 512 18.55 25.72 -4.50
N ALA A 513 17.62 26.29 -5.27
CA ALA A 513 17.31 27.71 -5.25
C ALA A 513 16.73 28.15 -3.89
N ILE A 514 15.83 27.35 -3.31
CA ILE A 514 15.30 27.59 -1.96
C ILE A 514 16.45 27.54 -0.94
N ALA A 515 17.30 26.51 -1.00
CA ALA A 515 18.42 26.34 -0.07
C ALA A 515 19.37 27.54 -0.11
N ALA A 516 19.71 28.03 -1.32
CA ALA A 516 20.58 29.18 -1.50
C ALA A 516 19.97 30.48 -0.94
N ARG A 517 18.65 30.64 -1.03
CA ARG A 517 17.93 31.81 -0.51
C ARG A 517 17.75 31.79 1.01
N GLU A 518 17.47 30.62 1.57
CA GLU A 518 17.12 30.46 2.98
C GLU A 518 18.35 30.13 3.87
N GLY A 519 19.51 29.84 3.26
CA GLY A 519 20.71 29.43 3.97
C GLY A 519 20.67 27.98 4.47
N GLY A 520 19.94 27.11 3.76
CA GLY A 520 19.78 25.69 4.06
C GLY A 520 18.32 25.23 4.14
N LEU A 521 18.11 23.91 4.07
CA LEU A 521 16.79 23.29 4.16
C LEU A 521 16.66 22.56 5.49
N ALA A 522 15.75 23.04 6.33
CA ALA A 522 15.44 22.45 7.62
C ALA A 522 13.96 22.69 7.94
N PRO A 523 13.30 21.75 8.64
CA PRO A 523 11.90 21.92 9.01
C PRO A 523 11.73 23.05 10.04
N GLY A 524 10.53 23.62 10.11
CA GLY A 524 10.16 24.65 11.08
C GLY A 524 10.44 26.09 10.66
N ARG A 525 10.93 26.32 9.43
CA ARG A 525 11.23 27.68 8.93
C ARG A 525 10.12 28.25 8.05
N PHE A 526 9.72 27.49 7.04
CA PHE A 526 8.70 27.87 6.06
C PHE A 526 8.06 26.62 5.47
N ARG A 527 6.89 26.80 4.85
CA ARG A 527 6.22 25.76 4.06
C ARG A 527 6.10 26.17 2.61
N LEU A 528 5.96 25.16 1.75
CA LEU A 528 5.61 25.34 0.35
C LEU A 528 4.33 24.60 -0.02
N ILE A 529 3.63 25.11 -1.03
CA ILE A 529 2.50 24.42 -1.66
C ILE A 529 2.83 24.13 -3.13
N PRO A 530 2.86 22.86 -3.56
CA PRO A 530 2.90 22.52 -4.96
C PRO A 530 1.50 22.67 -5.58
N ILE A 531 1.36 23.63 -6.49
CA ILE A 531 0.15 23.84 -7.28
C ILE A 531 0.04 22.69 -8.28
N ARG A 532 -0.83 21.73 -7.97
CA ARG A 532 -1.05 20.55 -8.80
C ARG A 532 -1.86 20.91 -10.04
N GLU A 533 -1.28 20.68 -11.21
CA GLU A 533 -1.99 20.69 -12.49
C GLU A 533 -2.13 19.27 -13.06
N SER A 534 -3.11 19.10 -13.93
CA SER A 534 -3.47 17.79 -14.49
C SER A 534 -2.48 17.28 -15.54
N LYS A 535 -1.58 18.13 -16.06
CA LYS A 535 -0.57 17.77 -17.06
C LYS A 535 0.71 18.57 -16.86
N HIS A 536 1.77 17.91 -16.42
CA HIS A 536 3.11 18.49 -16.47
C HIS A 536 3.68 18.40 -17.91
N MET A 537 4.52 19.37 -18.31
CA MET A 537 5.26 19.27 -19.56
C MET A 537 6.36 18.20 -19.42
N VAL A 538 6.11 17.01 -19.97
CA VAL A 538 7.08 15.92 -19.98
C VAL A 538 7.94 15.99 -21.25
N ARG A 539 9.26 16.13 -21.09
CA ARG A 539 10.22 16.11 -22.20
C ARG A 539 10.11 14.81 -22.99
N LYS A 540 10.15 14.91 -24.34
CA LYS A 540 10.09 13.75 -25.23
C LYS A 540 11.19 12.72 -24.94
N SER A 541 12.41 13.15 -24.63
CA SER A 541 13.52 12.26 -24.27
C SER A 541 13.24 11.45 -23.00
N LEU A 542 12.68 12.11 -21.97
CA LEU A 542 12.30 11.47 -20.71
C LEU A 542 11.13 10.51 -20.91
N ARG A 543 10.15 10.90 -21.73
CA ARG A 543 9.01 10.07 -22.14
C ARG A 543 9.46 8.80 -22.88
N LEU A 544 10.46 8.91 -23.76
CA LEU A 544 11.04 7.76 -24.46
C LEU A 544 11.78 6.82 -23.50
N LEU A 545 12.44 7.36 -22.48
CA LEU A 545 13.20 6.57 -21.51
C LEU A 545 12.30 5.86 -20.48
N LEU A 546 11.30 6.57 -19.94
CA LEU A 546 10.53 6.11 -18.76
C LEU A 546 9.05 5.84 -19.05
N GLY A 547 8.57 6.14 -20.26
CA GLY A 547 7.16 6.00 -20.60
C GLY A 547 6.26 6.90 -19.76
N GLN A 548 5.20 6.33 -19.20
CA GLN A 548 4.25 7.06 -18.33
C GLN A 548 4.90 7.58 -17.05
N GLU A 549 5.89 6.85 -16.51
CA GLU A 549 6.55 7.19 -15.25
C GLU A 549 7.48 8.42 -15.34
N ALA A 550 7.69 8.94 -16.55
CA ALA A 550 8.37 10.22 -16.74
C ALA A 550 7.68 11.37 -15.97
N GLU A 551 6.36 11.28 -15.76
CA GLU A 551 5.61 12.26 -14.98
C GLU A 551 6.05 12.31 -13.51
N SER A 552 6.34 11.15 -12.90
CA SER A 552 6.83 11.07 -11.51
C SER A 552 8.16 11.82 -11.33
N VAL A 553 9.04 11.80 -12.33
CA VAL A 553 10.29 12.58 -12.33
C VAL A 553 10.02 14.07 -12.44
N VAL A 554 9.02 14.50 -13.22
CA VAL A 554 8.64 15.91 -13.30
C VAL A 554 7.98 16.38 -11.99
N ARG A 555 7.16 15.54 -11.34
CA ARG A 555 6.60 15.83 -10.02
C ARG A 555 7.69 15.98 -8.95
N ARG A 556 8.79 15.21 -9.05
CA ARG A 556 9.98 15.42 -8.23
C ARG A 556 10.63 16.79 -8.49
N GLN A 557 10.78 17.21 -9.75
CA GLN A 557 11.27 18.55 -10.09
C GLN A 557 10.38 19.65 -9.50
N ALA A 558 9.07 19.42 -9.44
CA ALA A 558 8.08 20.34 -8.89
C ALA A 558 8.01 20.36 -7.35
N LEU A 559 8.78 19.53 -6.65
CA LEU A 559 8.76 19.40 -5.19
C LEU A 559 7.38 19.00 -4.63
N ASP A 560 6.67 18.11 -5.33
CA ASP A 560 5.38 17.60 -4.86
C ASP A 560 5.51 16.90 -3.48
N VAL A 561 4.41 16.79 -2.75
CA VAL A 561 4.25 16.24 -1.36
C VAL A 561 4.84 14.85 -1.18
N GLU A 562 4.99 14.15 -2.29
CA GLU A 562 5.55 12.82 -2.36
C GLU A 562 7.10 12.88 -2.22
N HIS A 563 7.76 13.91 -2.73
CA HIS A 563 9.23 14.01 -2.80
C HIS A 563 9.85 15.04 -1.85
N ASN A 564 9.10 16.03 -1.38
CA ASN A 564 9.58 17.15 -0.55
C ASN A 564 10.34 16.70 0.71
N VAL A 565 9.95 15.55 1.26
CA VAL A 565 10.55 14.92 2.46
C VAL A 565 12.05 14.71 2.32
N GLN A 566 12.53 14.29 1.14
CA GLN A 566 13.95 14.02 0.88
C GLN A 566 14.82 15.28 0.88
N PHE A 567 14.18 16.45 0.86
CA PHE A 567 14.83 17.75 0.87
C PHE A 567 14.52 18.54 2.13
N HIS A 568 13.92 17.90 3.15
CA HIS A 568 13.48 18.54 4.40
C HIS A 568 12.54 19.74 4.21
N LEU A 569 11.74 19.71 3.13
CA LEU A 569 10.79 20.78 2.81
C LEU A 569 9.42 20.42 3.35
N GLU A 570 8.78 21.34 4.09
CA GLU A 570 7.45 21.14 4.65
C GLU A 570 6.35 21.60 3.67
N THR A 571 5.23 20.89 3.66
CA THR A 571 4.02 21.30 2.93
C THR A 571 2.77 21.18 3.79
N THR A 572 1.71 21.89 3.40
CA THR A 572 0.39 21.83 4.05
C THR A 572 -0.49 20.74 3.47
N HIS A 573 -0.21 20.27 2.25
CA HIS A 573 -0.94 19.18 1.63
C HIS A 573 -0.70 17.87 2.39
N ALA A 574 -1.65 16.94 2.29
CA ALA A 574 -1.57 15.64 2.94
C ALA A 574 -1.50 14.50 1.92
N SER A 575 -0.62 13.52 2.15
CA SER A 575 -0.52 12.31 1.32
C SER A 575 -0.76 11.02 2.13
N LEU A 576 -0.25 10.90 3.36
CA LEU A 576 -0.50 9.73 4.19
C LEU A 576 -1.97 9.71 4.69
N PRO A 577 -2.59 8.54 4.88
CA PRO A 577 -4.00 8.44 5.29
C PRO A 577 -4.22 8.82 6.76
N GLY A 578 -5.43 9.23 7.14
CA GLY A 578 -5.77 9.46 8.56
C GLY A 578 -5.48 10.87 9.08
N TYR A 579 -5.46 11.87 8.20
CA TYR A 579 -5.45 13.28 8.58
C TYR A 579 -6.83 13.73 9.09
N ASN A 580 -6.86 14.85 9.81
CA ASN A 580 -8.09 15.48 10.29
C ASN A 580 -8.84 16.15 9.12
N ARG A 581 -10.16 15.96 9.03
CA ARG A 581 -11.00 16.61 7.99
C ARG A 581 -10.86 18.13 7.98
N ALA A 582 -10.67 18.74 9.16
CA ALA A 582 -10.49 20.17 9.27
C ALA A 582 -9.35 20.70 8.38
N LEU A 583 -8.31 19.87 8.17
CA LEU A 583 -7.19 20.21 7.31
C LEU A 583 -7.64 20.39 5.86
N ILE A 584 -8.38 19.44 5.28
CA ILE A 584 -8.83 19.54 3.88
C ILE A 584 -9.81 20.70 3.70
N THR A 585 -10.65 20.95 4.70
CA THR A 585 -11.62 22.05 4.64
C THR A 585 -10.93 23.41 4.69
N MET A 586 -9.93 23.59 5.56
CA MET A 586 -9.18 24.85 5.69
C MET A 586 -8.13 25.01 4.58
N LEU A 587 -7.44 23.94 4.20
CA LEU A 587 -6.34 23.90 3.24
C LEU A 587 -6.67 22.88 2.14
N PRO A 588 -7.62 23.19 1.24
CA PRO A 588 -7.94 22.34 0.10
C PRO A 588 -6.75 22.29 -0.88
N GLU A 589 -6.82 21.48 -1.95
CA GLU A 589 -5.72 21.33 -2.93
C GLU A 589 -5.26 22.65 -3.59
N LYS A 590 -6.14 23.65 -3.62
CA LYS A 590 -5.86 25.02 -4.09
C LYS A 590 -6.38 26.02 -3.06
N PRO A 591 -5.67 26.22 -1.94
CA PRO A 591 -6.11 27.18 -0.93
C PRO A 591 -5.90 28.61 -1.44
N SER A 592 -6.63 29.57 -0.85
CA SER A 592 -6.35 30.99 -1.14
C SER A 592 -4.96 31.36 -0.64
N ILE A 593 -4.38 32.39 -1.26
CA ILE A 593 -3.04 32.90 -0.96
C ILE A 593 -2.95 33.34 0.51
N GLU A 594 -4.00 33.99 1.01
CA GLU A 594 -4.13 34.50 2.38
C GLU A 594 -4.28 33.36 3.39
N VAL A 595 -5.14 32.37 3.09
CA VAL A 595 -5.30 31.18 3.94
C VAL A 595 -3.97 30.45 4.06
N ALA A 596 -3.27 30.22 2.94
CA ALA A 596 -1.96 29.59 2.94
C ALA A 596 -0.94 30.39 3.78
N ALA A 597 -0.92 31.73 3.63
CA ALA A 597 -0.07 32.61 4.42
C ALA A 597 -0.31 32.50 5.94
N ARG A 598 -1.56 32.27 6.37
CA ARG A 598 -1.89 32.04 7.79
C ARG A 598 -1.24 30.80 8.39
N PHE A 599 -0.88 29.82 7.56
CA PHE A 599 -0.24 28.57 7.98
C PHE A 599 1.24 28.48 7.57
N ASN A 600 1.94 29.63 7.53
CA ASN A 600 3.40 29.71 7.29
C ASN A 600 3.83 29.24 5.89
N VAL A 601 2.94 29.31 4.89
CA VAL A 601 3.29 29.04 3.49
C VAL A 601 3.97 30.26 2.89
N THR A 602 5.26 30.14 2.62
CA THR A 602 6.09 31.20 2.04
C THR A 602 6.30 31.02 0.54
N TYR A 603 6.18 29.79 0.04
CA TYR A 603 6.46 29.47 -1.35
C TYR A 603 5.33 28.67 -2.02
N PHE A 604 5.15 28.89 -3.31
CA PHE A 604 4.36 28.06 -4.19
C PHE A 604 5.26 27.53 -5.32
N THR A 605 5.08 26.27 -5.71
CA THR A 605 5.67 25.74 -6.95
C THR A 605 4.56 25.45 -7.94
N GLY A 606 4.78 25.76 -9.21
CA GLY A 606 3.75 25.53 -10.23
C GLY A 606 4.20 25.91 -11.63
N PRO A 607 3.33 25.75 -12.63
CA PRO A 607 3.62 26.11 -14.01
C PRO A 607 4.03 27.56 -14.23
N ARG A 608 4.84 27.86 -15.25
CA ARG A 608 5.21 29.26 -15.55
C ARG A 608 4.03 30.07 -16.08
N SER A 609 2.96 29.42 -16.54
CA SER A 609 1.72 30.06 -17.00
C SER A 609 1.11 30.98 -15.94
N TYR A 610 1.34 30.72 -14.64
CA TYR A 610 0.90 31.59 -13.54
C TYR A 610 1.54 32.98 -13.59
N LEU A 611 2.64 33.19 -14.34
CA LEU A 611 3.17 34.54 -14.59
C LEU A 611 2.17 35.48 -15.29
N ARG A 612 1.13 34.92 -15.94
CA ARG A 612 0.05 35.70 -16.57
C ARG A 612 -0.93 36.28 -15.55
N ASP A 613 -0.97 35.74 -14.33
CA ASP A 613 -1.74 36.29 -13.22
C ASP A 613 -0.90 37.36 -12.51
N SER A 614 -1.48 38.56 -12.35
CA SER A 614 -0.79 39.71 -11.77
C SER A 614 -0.33 39.47 -10.34
N HIS A 615 -0.99 38.57 -9.58
CA HIS A 615 -0.57 38.23 -8.21
C HIS A 615 0.80 37.52 -8.19
N TYR A 616 1.12 36.74 -9.22
CA TYR A 616 2.33 35.92 -9.26
C TYR A 616 3.46 36.55 -10.07
N THR A 617 3.18 37.60 -10.86
CA THR A 617 4.21 38.32 -11.64
C THR A 617 5.25 38.97 -10.73
N THR A 618 4.82 39.62 -9.65
CA THR A 618 5.70 40.26 -8.66
C THR A 618 6.28 39.27 -7.64
N ALA A 619 5.74 38.06 -7.58
CA ALA A 619 6.11 37.00 -6.67
C ALA A 619 7.10 35.98 -7.27
N PHE A 620 7.49 36.12 -8.53
CA PHE A 620 8.41 35.19 -9.19
C PHE A 620 9.80 35.17 -8.53
N VAL A 621 10.31 33.97 -8.25
CA VAL A 621 11.65 33.76 -7.66
C VAL A 621 12.62 33.15 -8.67
N VAL A 622 12.29 31.98 -9.21
CA VAL A 622 13.12 31.28 -10.20
C VAL A 622 12.25 30.38 -11.09
N GLY A 623 12.69 30.17 -12.34
CA GLY A 623 11.98 29.33 -13.31
C GLY A 623 12.86 28.22 -13.89
N LEU A 624 12.28 27.04 -14.07
CA LEU A 624 12.79 25.93 -14.85
C LEU A 624 12.04 25.88 -16.19
N SER A 625 12.52 26.65 -17.17
CA SER A 625 11.95 26.71 -18.53
C SER A 625 11.76 25.32 -19.14
N ASP A 626 12.73 24.46 -18.89
CA ASP A 626 12.83 23.09 -19.42
C ASP A 626 11.71 22.14 -19.03
N TYR A 627 10.98 22.47 -17.96
CA TYR A 627 9.88 21.69 -17.38
C TYR A 627 8.60 22.51 -17.25
N ASP A 628 8.60 23.74 -17.75
CA ASP A 628 7.54 24.73 -17.53
C ASP A 628 7.22 24.93 -16.03
N LEU A 629 8.22 24.87 -15.14
CA LEU A 629 8.03 25.03 -13.70
C LEU A 629 8.60 26.37 -13.20
N ALA A 630 8.05 26.90 -12.12
CA ALA A 630 8.53 28.07 -11.41
C ALA A 630 8.28 27.98 -9.90
N LEU A 631 9.13 28.70 -9.18
CA LEU A 631 8.98 28.97 -7.75
C LEU A 631 8.49 30.41 -7.59
N TYR A 632 7.44 30.56 -6.81
CA TYR A 632 6.82 31.83 -6.46
C TYR A 632 6.89 32.02 -4.95
N GLN A 633 7.20 33.25 -4.52
CA GLN A 633 7.01 33.67 -3.15
C GLN A 633 5.51 33.95 -2.94
N ASN A 634 4.98 33.62 -1.77
CA ASN A 634 3.60 33.96 -1.43
C ASN A 634 3.42 35.50 -1.49
N PRO A 635 2.50 36.02 -2.32
CA PRO A 635 2.23 37.46 -2.38
C PRO A 635 1.70 38.03 -1.06
N ALA A 636 0.97 37.22 -0.28
CA ALA A 636 0.56 37.59 1.07
C ALA A 636 1.68 37.34 2.08
N GLN A 637 1.78 38.20 3.09
CA GLN A 637 2.79 38.07 4.13
C GLN A 637 2.51 36.83 4.99
N ALA A 638 3.35 35.81 4.83
CA ALA A 638 3.27 34.58 5.62
C ALA A 638 3.45 34.85 7.12
N LYS A 639 2.63 34.22 7.96
CA LYS A 639 2.77 34.30 9.41
C LYS A 639 4.04 33.57 9.87
N PRO A 640 4.74 34.10 10.89
CA PRO A 640 5.85 33.39 11.53
C PRO A 640 5.39 32.04 12.08
N ARG A 641 6.31 31.06 12.11
CA ARG A 641 6.00 29.71 12.61
C ARG A 641 5.54 29.69 14.07
N ALA A 642 6.10 30.57 14.90
CA ALA A 642 5.67 30.81 16.27
C ALA A 642 5.48 32.32 16.51
N TYR A 643 4.40 32.71 17.19
CA TYR A 643 4.09 34.12 17.49
C TYR A 643 3.14 34.25 18.68
N LEU A 644 3.10 35.44 19.29
CA LEU A 644 2.12 35.79 20.31
C LEU A 644 0.86 36.34 19.65
N SER A 645 -0.31 35.84 20.03
CA SER A 645 -1.59 36.27 19.46
C SER A 645 -1.91 37.71 19.83
N LEU A 646 -2.22 38.52 18.82
CA LEU A 646 -2.61 39.92 19.00
C LEU A 646 -4.06 40.04 19.48
N LYS A 647 -4.94 39.12 19.11
CA LYS A 647 -6.34 39.12 19.52
C LYS A 647 -6.85 37.67 19.63
N PRO A 648 -6.56 36.99 20.74
CA PRO A 648 -7.07 35.65 20.97
C PRO A 648 -8.58 35.71 21.20
N GLU A 649 -9.34 34.97 20.39
CA GLU A 649 -10.77 34.82 20.47
C GLU A 649 -11.10 33.44 21.04
N ARG A 650 -11.82 33.41 22.17
CA ARG A 650 -12.22 32.16 22.81
C ARG A 650 -13.46 31.58 22.12
N VAL A 651 -13.43 30.28 21.86
CA VAL A 651 -14.61 29.48 21.55
C VAL A 651 -14.64 28.23 22.42
N ASP A 652 -15.84 27.81 22.81
CA ASP A 652 -16.08 26.64 23.67
C ASP A 652 -16.49 25.38 22.88
N SER A 653 -16.61 25.50 21.56
CA SER A 653 -16.97 24.43 20.63
C SER A 653 -15.99 24.37 19.46
N PRO A 654 -15.83 23.20 18.81
CA PRO A 654 -14.95 23.04 17.65
C PRO A 654 -15.29 24.04 16.53
N VAL A 655 -14.28 24.71 16.00
CA VAL A 655 -14.46 25.73 14.95
C VAL A 655 -14.77 25.06 13.62
N ASP A 656 -15.77 25.56 12.89
CA ASP A 656 -15.94 25.21 11.47
C ASP A 656 -14.81 25.84 10.63
N PRO A 657 -13.92 25.03 10.04
CA PRO A 657 -12.78 25.53 9.29
C PRO A 657 -13.20 26.29 8.02
N ALA A 658 -14.34 25.94 7.41
CA ALA A 658 -14.85 26.63 6.22
C ALA A 658 -15.31 28.05 6.57
N ALA A 659 -16.08 28.18 7.66
CA ALA A 659 -16.52 29.48 8.17
C ALA A 659 -15.33 30.35 8.57
N LEU A 660 -14.33 29.78 9.25
CA LEU A 660 -13.12 30.50 9.65
C LEU A 660 -12.31 30.99 8.44
N ALA A 661 -12.20 30.19 7.38
CA ALA A 661 -11.48 30.57 6.16
C ALA A 661 -12.12 31.76 5.41
N MET A 662 -13.38 32.12 5.69
CA MET A 662 -14.07 33.26 5.08
C MET A 662 -13.96 34.55 5.91
N ARG A 663 -13.40 34.50 7.11
CA ARG A 663 -13.31 35.64 8.02
C ARG A 663 -12.14 36.56 7.66
N SER A 664 -12.42 37.82 7.31
CA SER A 664 -11.38 38.79 6.93
C SER A 664 -10.41 39.12 8.07
N ASP A 665 -10.89 39.16 9.31
CA ASP A 665 -10.07 39.40 10.51
C ASP A 665 -9.17 38.22 10.88
N PHE A 666 -9.59 37.00 10.50
CA PHE A 666 -8.73 35.82 10.55
C PHE A 666 -7.68 35.86 9.43
N LEU A 667 -8.06 36.18 8.19
CA LEU A 667 -7.14 36.18 7.05
C LEU A 667 -6.08 37.27 7.12
N SER A 668 -6.42 38.47 7.63
CA SER A 668 -5.43 39.52 7.96
C SER A 668 -4.47 39.08 9.08
N GLY A 669 -4.89 38.08 9.85
CA GLY A 669 -4.15 37.52 10.97
C GLY A 669 -4.15 38.42 12.19
N GLU A 670 -5.18 39.25 12.34
CA GLU A 670 -5.46 39.98 13.57
C GLU A 670 -6.00 39.05 14.65
N VAL A 671 -6.94 38.16 14.28
CA VAL A 671 -7.63 37.25 15.18
C VAL A 671 -7.06 35.83 15.09
N ASP A 672 -6.85 35.21 16.25
CA ASP A 672 -6.63 33.77 16.38
C ASP A 672 -7.74 33.15 17.23
N VAL A 673 -8.41 32.14 16.69
CA VAL A 673 -9.53 31.48 17.37
C VAL A 673 -9.00 30.29 18.17
N ILE A 674 -9.27 30.27 19.47
CA ILE A 674 -8.73 29.30 20.42
C ILE A 674 -9.87 28.48 21.03
N GLU A 675 -9.84 27.18 20.79
CA GLU A 675 -10.80 26.22 21.34
C GLU A 675 -10.40 25.84 22.75
N THR A 676 -11.16 26.29 23.75
CA THR A 676 -10.89 25.98 25.15
C THR A 676 -12.12 26.08 26.04
N SER A 677 -12.24 25.13 26.97
CA SER A 677 -13.25 25.16 28.03
C SER A 677 -12.87 26.09 29.18
N ALA A 678 -11.61 26.56 29.27
CA ALA A 678 -11.18 27.50 30.29
C ALA A 678 -11.93 28.84 30.15
N VAL A 679 -12.38 29.41 31.27
CA VAL A 679 -13.26 30.60 31.30
C VAL A 679 -12.55 31.88 30.85
N THR A 680 -11.22 31.97 30.97
CA THR A 680 -10.47 33.20 30.66
C THR A 680 -9.23 32.93 29.81
N LEU A 681 -9.18 33.51 28.61
CA LEU A 681 -7.95 33.69 27.85
C LEU A 681 -7.27 35.02 28.23
N PRO A 682 -5.94 35.13 28.17
CA PRO A 682 -5.26 36.41 28.27
C PRO A 682 -5.74 37.39 27.19
N GLY A 683 -5.69 38.68 27.49
CA GLY A 683 -5.98 39.73 26.51
C GLY A 683 -4.91 39.84 25.40
N PRO A 684 -5.13 40.72 24.41
CA PRO A 684 -4.20 41.05 23.34
C PRO A 684 -2.73 41.19 23.76
N ALA A 685 -1.81 40.46 23.13
CA ALA A 685 -0.38 40.68 23.33
C ALA A 685 0.05 41.99 22.66
N ARG A 686 0.15 43.08 23.44
CA ARG A 686 0.54 44.42 22.92
C ARG A 686 2.05 44.57 22.69
N ALA A 687 2.85 43.69 23.30
CA ALA A 687 4.30 43.64 23.18
C ALA A 687 4.80 42.23 23.50
N GLY A 688 6.04 41.93 23.07
CA GLY A 688 6.68 40.65 23.30
C GLY A 688 7.17 39.99 22.02
N LYS A 689 7.97 38.94 22.16
CA LYS A 689 8.57 38.19 21.05
C LYS A 689 8.50 36.71 21.34
N ALA A 690 8.27 35.93 20.29
CA ALA A 690 8.41 34.48 20.30
C ALA A 690 9.41 34.10 19.20
N VAL A 691 10.47 33.38 19.57
CA VAL A 691 11.54 32.97 18.65
C VAL A 691 11.80 31.49 18.84
N ILE A 692 11.77 30.72 17.77
CA ILE A 692 12.15 29.31 17.81
C ILE A 692 13.67 29.23 17.93
N GLU A 693 14.16 28.70 19.04
CA GLU A 693 15.61 28.46 19.25
C GLU A 693 16.05 27.11 18.71
N ARG A 694 15.16 26.11 18.79
CA ARG A 694 15.40 24.77 18.27
C ARG A 694 14.11 24.21 17.69
N TYR A 695 14.22 23.65 16.50
CA TYR A 695 13.15 22.87 15.90
C TYR A 695 13.66 21.47 15.55
N ALA A 696 13.04 20.46 16.13
CA ALA A 696 13.19 19.05 15.79
C ALA A 696 11.79 18.44 15.70
N PRO A 697 11.59 17.34 14.95
CA PRO A 697 10.26 16.76 14.75
C PRO A 697 9.50 16.49 16.05
N GLU A 698 10.14 15.93 17.07
CA GLU A 698 9.52 15.62 18.37
C GLU A 698 9.81 16.67 19.44
N GLU A 699 10.59 17.72 19.17
CA GLU A 699 10.88 18.78 20.15
C GLU A 699 10.99 20.16 19.51
N VAL A 700 10.16 21.11 19.96
CA VAL A 700 10.23 22.51 19.54
C VAL A 700 10.44 23.38 20.77
N ARG A 701 11.50 24.19 20.76
CA ARG A 701 11.84 25.12 21.84
C ARG A 701 11.64 26.55 21.38
N VAL A 702 10.73 27.26 22.04
CA VAL A 702 10.34 28.63 21.73
C VAL A 702 10.72 29.53 22.90
N ARG A 703 11.67 30.44 22.68
CA ARG A 703 11.93 31.53 23.62
C ARG A 703 10.84 32.57 23.49
N VAL A 704 10.15 32.81 24.60
CA VAL A 704 9.06 33.78 24.70
C VAL A 704 9.46 34.86 25.70
N GLU A 705 9.37 36.12 25.27
CA GLU A 705 9.52 37.28 26.12
C GLU A 705 8.23 38.08 26.04
N THR A 706 7.51 38.22 27.16
CA THR A 706 6.24 38.94 27.17
C THR A 706 6.00 39.64 28.51
N PRO A 707 5.57 40.92 28.53
CA PRO A 707 5.36 41.68 29.78
C PRO A 707 4.07 41.31 30.51
N GLN A 708 3.20 40.50 29.89
CA GLN A 708 1.90 40.09 30.41
C GLN A 708 1.61 38.64 29.98
N PRO A 709 0.69 37.92 30.63
CA PRO A 709 0.25 36.63 30.10
C PRO A 709 -0.21 36.76 28.64
N ALA A 710 0.24 35.85 27.78
CA ALA A 710 -0.05 35.90 26.35
C ALA A 710 -0.30 34.50 25.79
N VAL A 711 -1.09 34.43 24.72
CA VAL A 711 -1.30 33.17 23.98
C VAL A 711 -0.18 33.02 22.95
N LEU A 712 0.68 32.01 23.12
CA LEU A 712 1.65 31.59 22.12
C LEU A 712 0.98 30.64 21.12
N ILE A 713 1.04 30.97 19.84
CA ILE A 713 0.63 30.11 18.73
C ILE A 713 1.87 29.46 18.12
N LEU A 714 1.81 28.15 17.91
CA LEU A 714 2.77 27.39 17.10
C LEU A 714 2.01 26.78 15.93
N LEU A 715 2.36 27.15 14.70
CA LEU A 715 1.65 26.75 13.48
C LEU A 715 1.92 25.29 13.06
N ASP A 716 2.16 24.39 14.02
CA ASP A 716 2.19 22.95 13.80
C ASP A 716 0.85 22.33 14.15
N ALA A 717 0.46 21.26 13.46
CA ALA A 717 -0.81 20.59 13.68
C ALA A 717 -0.96 20.10 15.13
N PHE A 718 -2.14 20.33 15.69
CA PHE A 718 -2.56 19.85 17.01
C PHE A 718 -2.70 18.33 17.01
N ASP A 719 -2.11 17.67 18.00
CA ASP A 719 -2.25 16.24 18.26
C ASP A 719 -2.14 15.96 19.78
N GLN A 720 -2.78 14.90 20.24
CA GLN A 720 -2.84 14.54 21.67
C GLN A 720 -1.49 14.06 22.23
N GLY A 721 -0.53 13.67 21.38
CA GLY A 721 0.81 13.28 21.81
C GLY A 721 1.72 14.44 22.18
N TRP A 722 1.30 15.70 21.97
CA TRP A 722 2.09 16.86 22.34
C TRP A 722 1.89 17.27 23.81
N THR A 723 3.01 17.58 24.47
CA THR A 723 3.05 18.22 25.77
C THR A 723 3.84 19.52 25.68
N ALA A 724 3.54 20.49 26.54
CA ALA A 724 4.24 21.77 26.60
C ALA A 724 4.66 22.06 28.04
N THR A 725 5.91 22.47 28.23
CA THR A 725 6.48 22.77 29.55
C THR A 725 7.32 24.03 29.51
N LEU A 726 7.41 24.73 30.64
CA LEU A 726 8.40 25.78 30.87
C LEU A 726 9.70 25.19 31.42
N GLU A 727 10.78 25.98 31.38
CA GLU A 727 12.06 25.68 32.02
C GLU A 727 11.95 25.35 33.51
N SER A 728 10.90 25.86 34.19
CA SER A 728 10.59 25.56 35.59
C SER A 728 9.96 24.19 35.83
N GLY A 729 9.59 23.46 34.77
CA GLY A 729 8.81 22.22 34.83
C GLY A 729 7.29 22.42 34.87
N LEU A 730 6.81 23.67 34.84
CA LEU A 730 5.38 23.97 34.76
C LEU A 730 4.80 23.43 33.44
N VAL A 731 3.80 22.55 33.53
CA VAL A 731 3.07 22.02 32.37
C VAL A 731 2.04 23.05 31.90
N LEU A 732 2.07 23.39 30.62
CA LEU A 732 1.12 24.29 29.98
C LEU A 732 0.06 23.47 29.21
N PRO A 733 -1.24 23.63 29.48
CA PRO A 733 -2.28 22.99 28.69
C PRO A 733 -2.21 23.43 27.23
N ILE A 734 -2.10 22.46 26.31
CA ILE A 734 -2.15 22.72 24.87
C ILE A 734 -3.61 22.82 24.44
N MET A 735 -3.95 23.92 23.78
CA MET A 735 -5.24 24.18 23.17
C MET A 735 -5.12 24.07 21.65
N ARG A 736 -6.25 23.77 20.99
CA ARG A 736 -6.34 23.85 19.54
C ARG A 736 -6.61 25.31 19.15
N ALA A 737 -5.88 25.80 18.17
CA ALA A 737 -6.02 27.14 17.63
C ALA A 737 -6.24 27.08 16.12
N ASN A 738 -7.02 28.02 15.60
CA ASN A 738 -7.29 28.19 14.18
C ASN A 738 -7.70 26.87 13.50
N ALA A 739 -8.53 26.07 14.19
CA ALA A 739 -8.98 24.71 13.86
C ALA A 739 -7.88 23.62 13.72
N LEU A 740 -6.63 23.98 13.43
CA LEU A 740 -5.60 23.04 13.02
C LEU A 740 -4.39 22.96 13.95
N VAL A 741 -3.99 24.07 14.56
CA VAL A 741 -2.65 24.25 15.14
C VAL A 741 -2.69 24.35 16.65
N ARG A 742 -1.53 24.46 17.30
CA ARG A 742 -1.40 24.42 18.76
C ARG A 742 -1.26 25.82 19.36
N ALA A 743 -1.81 26.00 20.54
CA ALA A 743 -1.61 27.19 21.36
C ALA A 743 -1.39 26.85 22.84
N VAL A 744 -0.65 27.69 23.55
CA VAL A 744 -0.48 27.64 25.01
C VAL A 744 -0.55 29.04 25.61
N VAL A 745 -0.99 29.16 26.86
CA VAL A 745 -0.88 30.41 27.62
C VAL A 745 0.49 30.45 28.30
N VAL A 746 1.28 31.47 27.99
CA VAL A 746 2.59 31.71 28.59
C VAL A 746 2.46 32.85 29.60
N PRO A 747 2.97 32.70 30.85
CA PRO A 747 2.97 33.77 31.83
C PRO A 747 3.88 34.94 31.43
N ALA A 748 3.73 36.07 32.13
CA ALA A 748 4.60 37.23 31.96
C ALA A 748 6.03 36.90 32.39
N GLY A 749 7.01 37.27 31.56
CA GLY A 749 8.43 37.06 31.81
C GLY A 749 9.19 36.63 30.56
N LEU A 750 10.42 36.14 30.81
CA LEU A 750 11.25 35.46 29.82
C LEU A 750 11.18 33.96 30.11
N HIS A 751 10.67 33.21 29.15
CA HIS A 751 10.41 31.79 29.28
C HIS A 751 10.90 31.00 28.07
N MET A 752 11.26 29.75 28.30
CA MET A 752 11.54 28.75 27.29
C MET A 752 10.41 27.74 27.26
N VAL A 753 9.50 27.88 26.31
CA VAL A 753 8.42 26.92 26.09
C VAL A 753 8.97 25.74 25.29
N THR A 754 9.00 24.57 25.90
CA THR A 754 9.43 23.32 25.26
C THR A 754 8.22 22.45 24.95
N PHE A 755 7.93 22.27 23.67
CA PHE A 755 6.97 21.29 23.17
C PHE A 755 7.66 19.96 22.94
N ARG A 756 7.07 18.86 23.40
CA ARG A 756 7.58 17.49 23.17
C ARG A 756 6.48 16.57 22.68
N TYR A 757 6.81 15.75 21.67
CA TYR A 757 5.91 14.74 21.14
C TYR A 757 6.28 13.35 21.62
N GLU A 758 5.29 12.64 22.17
CA GLU A 758 5.36 11.22 22.41
C GLU A 758 4.16 10.53 21.76
N THR A 759 4.42 9.46 21.00
CA THR A 759 3.37 8.71 20.33
C THR A 759 2.45 8.07 21.38
N PRO A 760 1.15 8.42 21.41
CA PRO A 760 0.23 7.84 22.38
C PRO A 760 0.17 6.31 22.28
N LEU A 761 0.13 5.64 23.44
CA LEU A 761 0.07 4.18 23.61
C LEU A 761 1.27 3.38 23.06
N LEU A 762 2.34 4.01 22.57
CA LEU A 762 3.49 3.30 22.02
C LEU A 762 4.11 2.32 23.01
N TRP A 763 4.41 2.77 24.24
CA TRP A 763 5.05 1.92 25.24
C TRP A 763 4.13 0.83 25.80
N ALA A 764 2.83 1.11 25.94
CA ALA A 764 1.85 0.10 26.30
C ALA A 764 1.75 -0.99 25.22
N GLY A 765 1.73 -0.58 23.94
CA GLY A 765 1.79 -1.47 22.79
C GLY A 765 3.06 -2.31 22.76
N ALA A 766 4.22 -1.72 23.04
CA ALA A 766 5.50 -2.41 23.12
C ALA A 766 5.51 -3.48 24.24
N GLY A 767 4.98 -3.17 25.42
CA GLY A 767 4.83 -4.14 26.51
C GLY A 767 3.90 -5.31 26.17
N ALA A 768 2.80 -5.05 25.47
CA ALA A 768 1.89 -6.08 24.98
C ALA A 768 2.55 -6.97 23.90
N SER A 769 3.31 -6.39 22.97
CA SER A 769 4.12 -7.11 22.00
C SER A 769 5.17 -8.01 22.65
N LEU A 770 5.87 -7.51 23.66
CA LEU A 770 6.83 -8.31 24.44
C LEU A 770 6.14 -9.51 25.11
N THR A 771 4.96 -9.30 25.69
CA THR A 771 4.16 -10.37 26.28
C THR A 771 3.79 -11.43 25.24
N GLY A 772 3.36 -11.02 24.04
CA GLY A 772 3.11 -11.92 22.92
C GLY A 772 4.35 -12.75 22.55
N CYS A 773 5.52 -12.13 22.46
CA CYS A 773 6.78 -12.83 22.20
C CYS A 773 7.12 -13.87 23.27
N LEU A 774 6.93 -13.54 24.55
CA LEU A 774 7.15 -14.47 25.66
C LEU A 774 6.19 -15.66 25.61
N ILE A 775 4.92 -15.45 25.24
CA ILE A 775 3.93 -16.52 25.03
C ILE A 775 4.40 -17.45 23.89
N CYS A 776 4.84 -16.90 22.76
CA CYS A 776 5.38 -17.69 21.64
C CYS A 776 6.55 -18.57 22.09
N LEU A 777 7.53 -17.98 22.80
CA LEU A 777 8.70 -18.71 23.30
C LEU A 777 8.29 -19.83 24.27
N ALA A 778 7.37 -19.56 25.20
CA ALA A 778 6.87 -20.55 26.15
C ALA A 778 6.19 -21.73 25.44
N MET A 779 5.36 -21.47 24.43
CA MET A 779 4.68 -22.52 23.65
C MET A 779 5.67 -23.39 22.85
N ILE A 780 6.66 -22.76 22.21
CA ILE A 780 7.69 -23.47 21.45
C ILE A 780 8.57 -24.31 22.41
N ALA A 781 8.97 -23.75 23.55
CA ALA A 781 9.79 -24.44 24.54
C ALA A 781 9.04 -25.65 25.13
N ARG A 782 7.75 -25.49 25.47
CA ARG A 782 6.89 -26.58 25.96
C ARG A 782 6.78 -27.71 24.94
N ALA A 783 6.50 -27.40 23.67
CA ALA A 783 6.41 -28.42 22.62
C ALA A 783 7.75 -29.13 22.37
N ARG A 784 8.88 -28.43 22.52
CA ARG A 784 10.22 -29.06 22.44
C ARG A 784 10.46 -30.01 23.63
N ARG A 785 10.04 -29.66 24.85
CA ARG A 785 10.13 -30.52 26.04
C ARG A 785 9.27 -31.78 25.90
N GLU A 786 8.01 -31.62 25.49
CA GLU A 786 7.07 -32.74 25.28
C GLU A 786 7.58 -33.72 24.20
N ARG A 787 8.33 -33.24 23.19
CA ARG A 787 8.98 -34.12 22.20
C ARG A 787 10.24 -34.82 22.71
N ARG A 788 10.97 -34.24 23.66
CA ARG A 788 12.22 -34.80 24.22
C ARG A 788 11.98 -35.80 25.34
N HIS A 789 10.90 -35.65 26.09
CA HIS A 789 10.47 -36.57 27.15
C HIS A 789 9.05 -37.08 26.87
N PRO A 790 8.88 -38.05 25.97
CA PRO A 790 7.56 -38.62 25.66
C PRO A 790 6.97 -39.51 26.78
N SER A 791 7.52 -39.52 28.00
CA SER A 791 7.25 -40.56 29.01
C SER A 791 6.03 -40.31 29.91
N GLU A 792 5.31 -41.42 30.18
CA GLU A 792 4.38 -41.68 31.29
C GLU A 792 2.96 -41.07 31.25
N LYS A 793 2.25 -41.16 30.12
CA LYS A 793 0.78 -40.92 30.11
C LYS A 793 -0.09 -42.04 29.54
N ASN A 794 0.51 -43.17 29.18
CA ASN A 794 -0.19 -44.41 28.83
C ASN A 794 0.35 -45.58 29.68
N ALA A 795 0.25 -45.46 31.00
CA ALA A 795 0.33 -46.59 31.93
C ALA A 795 -1.02 -46.71 32.62
#